data_AF-A0AAI8V8U2-F1
#
_entry.id   AF-A0AAI8V8U2-F1
#
_cell.length_a   1.000
_cell.length_b   1.000
_cell.length_c   1.000
_cell.angle_alpha   90.00
_cell.angle_beta   90.00
_cell.angle_gamma   90.00
#
_symmetry.space_group_name_H-M   'P 1'
#
loop_
_entity.id
_entity.type
_entity.pdbx_description
1 polymer ?
#
loop_
_entity_poly.entity_id
_entity_poly.type
_entity_poly.pdbx_seq_one_letter_code
_entity_poly.pdbx_strand_id
1 'polypeptide(L)'
;MLRLILAVALTAACTALDLNEPPSQVPLGAASSSLNQHDTASSRRLNFSSAAPYLFSSVSSLLQQWGNTFFPNGHSIVACEIPPYTLFYHGRMDDEVPPSPEWLAFDIQMSYGIMGGSPNSHMLTYQTTRPVKALYFDGESAALMGLGQLDTQMLHVFGNVSGPNDSNRFRGLADEYARAHGLCDWLLETGLRGDGWGYEGVIRMNAAFEMIWCNFTSPSLRLLTHLNVTAPQLPQEYESESESEVQKMVFTETGTPNLGEGRETSYYSLPPTPTRTDSSTDPSRPPKPPNWRGGWERSREPFVGSQTWGWFSSATLHYGSSKNGPGLGEVRAKVLNCGIMSYYSPQFENLKRLRAEDERMSLNLTADGFWKGEGLSGNRTLALKDLLRRRRYHHLENATSDEAALMRTSSERALRGLLEGDNDCSGADWGLMINEITQTTTLQLHEMTIAISSFPNHAHNQSTLQFWMSSVRSQSHMFLVSFLEFPATKDLSVWDIGSDLFQETYARCRYRYTRLMAPSEDVALSPEEVDLRWVVEETFGAICSVLLTIGFGIERSWATHFQKPSTKKSLEIHATTSASVNNHFAHLATSWSSGIEELMAWLGWADESTGCSEVCAWNERCYIPMWPLIQLGGGRPRRPPGNGTYPHPPGDFYPPPYRPGGNHTGDGPPPPPPGGRPSFSFGEADLWEPKCINASYFTNGW
;
A
#
# COMPACT_ATOMS: atom_id res chain seq x y z
N MET A 1 -51.28 13.04 31.15
CA MET A 1 -51.57 14.36 31.75
C MET A 1 -50.38 14.78 32.60
N LEU A 2 -49.86 15.97 32.32
CA LEU A 2 -49.02 16.90 33.10
C LEU A 2 -48.02 16.43 34.20
N ARG A 3 -46.82 17.01 34.06
CA ARG A 3 -45.72 17.21 35.02
C ARG A 3 -46.15 18.01 36.28
N LEU A 4 -45.37 17.89 37.38
CA LEU A 4 -44.74 18.99 38.17
C LEU A 4 -44.01 18.37 39.40
N ILE A 5 -42.69 18.45 39.55
CA ILE A 5 -41.86 19.49 40.24
C ILE A 5 -42.31 19.85 41.66
N LEU A 6 -41.43 19.64 42.65
CA LEU A 6 -41.27 20.57 43.77
C LEU A 6 -39.81 20.61 44.24
N ALA A 7 -39.27 21.83 44.31
CA ALA A 7 -38.01 22.19 44.95
C ALA A 7 -38.27 22.67 46.38
N VAL A 8 -37.32 22.47 47.30
CA VAL A 8 -37.21 23.23 48.55
C VAL A 8 -35.75 23.60 48.78
N ALA A 9 -35.51 24.90 48.86
CA ALA A 9 -34.27 25.53 49.27
C ALA A 9 -34.25 25.73 50.80
N LEU A 10 -33.06 25.73 51.41
CA LEU A 10 -32.84 26.32 52.72
C LEU A 10 -31.47 27.03 52.75
N THR A 11 -31.53 28.25 53.27
CA THR A 11 -30.57 29.34 53.18
C THR A 11 -29.47 29.32 54.25
N ALA A 12 -28.40 30.03 53.91
CA ALA A 12 -27.13 30.23 54.60
C ALA A 12 -27.16 30.94 55.96
N ALA A 13 -26.06 30.77 56.72
CA ALA A 13 -25.54 31.78 57.64
C ALA A 13 -24.01 31.90 57.47
N CYS A 14 -23.55 33.08 57.07
CA CYS A 14 -22.15 33.50 56.97
C CYS A 14 -21.58 33.86 58.36
N THR A 15 -20.29 33.60 58.56
CA THR A 15 -19.39 34.54 59.24
C THR A 15 -18.10 34.65 58.42
N ALA A 16 -17.71 35.89 58.14
CA ALA A 16 -16.57 36.28 57.33
C ALA A 16 -15.39 36.69 58.23
N LEU A 17 -14.16 36.38 57.83
CA LEU A 17 -12.96 37.17 58.09
C LEU A 17 -12.00 37.01 56.89
N ASP A 18 -11.43 38.14 56.47
CA ASP A 18 -10.80 38.44 55.19
C ASP A 18 -9.32 37.99 55.03
N LEU A 19 -9.01 37.61 53.78
CA LEU A 19 -7.89 37.97 52.88
C LEU A 19 -6.40 37.79 53.25
N ASN A 20 -5.71 37.13 52.31
CA ASN A 20 -4.37 37.35 51.70
C ASN A 20 -3.31 36.24 51.91
N GLU A 21 -3.13 35.39 50.89
CA GLU A 21 -1.86 35.08 50.20
C GLU A 21 -2.06 33.95 49.16
N PRO A 22 -1.50 34.03 47.94
CA PRO A 22 -1.57 32.94 46.95
C PRO A 22 -0.53 31.85 47.27
N PRO A 23 -0.87 30.54 47.18
CA PRO A 23 0.08 29.48 47.45
C PRO A 23 1.12 29.36 46.33
N SER A 24 2.38 29.35 46.74
CA SER A 24 3.58 29.20 45.91
C SER A 24 3.57 27.91 45.07
N GLN A 25 3.83 28.06 43.77
CA GLN A 25 4.16 26.95 42.88
C GLN A 25 5.58 26.45 43.19
N VAL A 26 5.72 25.16 43.52
CA VAL A 26 7.01 24.52 43.80
C VAL A 26 7.66 24.12 42.45
N PRO A 27 8.93 24.46 42.20
CA PRO A 27 9.61 24.08 40.97
C PRO A 27 10.05 22.61 41.02
N LEU A 28 9.65 21.82 40.02
CA LEU A 28 10.19 20.48 39.79
C LEU A 28 11.60 20.60 39.22
N GLY A 29 12.58 20.28 40.06
CA GLY A 29 13.98 20.20 39.70
C GLY A 29 14.24 19.11 38.66
N ALA A 30 15.05 19.48 37.67
CA ALA A 30 15.56 18.60 36.63
C ALA A 30 16.36 17.45 37.24
N ALA A 31 15.88 16.22 37.05
CA ALA A 31 16.71 15.04 37.14
C ALA A 31 17.60 15.00 35.89
N SER A 32 18.90 15.09 36.11
CA SER A 32 19.93 14.94 35.08
C SER A 32 19.92 13.54 34.50
N SER A 33 19.47 13.39 33.26
CA SER A 33 19.93 12.32 32.37
C SER A 33 20.57 12.96 31.15
N SER A 34 21.79 12.50 30.87
CA SER A 34 22.69 13.01 29.84
C SER A 34 22.10 12.82 28.44
N LEU A 35 21.35 13.80 27.95
CA LEU A 35 21.13 14.00 26.53
C LEU A 35 22.45 14.52 25.94
N ASN A 36 23.07 13.70 25.09
CA ASN A 36 24.28 14.07 24.37
C ASN A 36 24.04 15.37 23.60
N GLN A 37 24.65 16.43 24.13
CA GLN A 37 24.60 17.80 23.66
C GLN A 37 25.58 17.96 22.50
N HIS A 38 25.20 17.47 21.32
CA HIS A 38 25.87 17.76 20.05
C HIS A 38 24.87 17.71 18.89
N ASP A 39 23.91 18.64 18.87
CA ASP A 39 23.15 18.96 17.65
C ASP A 39 22.87 20.46 17.61
N THR A 40 23.94 21.22 17.33
CA THR A 40 23.86 22.65 17.01
C THR A 40 23.44 22.85 15.56
N ALA A 41 22.23 23.36 15.33
CA ALA A 41 21.83 24.22 14.20
C ALA A 41 22.25 23.83 12.76
N SER A 42 22.39 22.53 12.47
CA SER A 42 22.25 21.98 11.12
C SER A 42 20.77 21.69 10.89
N SER A 43 20.24 21.95 9.70
CA SER A 43 18.92 21.43 9.28
C SER A 43 18.78 19.98 9.79
N ARG A 44 17.73 19.66 10.56
CA ARG A 44 17.48 18.30 11.03
C ARG A 44 17.38 17.40 9.79
N ARG A 45 18.47 16.66 9.50
CA ARG A 45 18.59 15.85 8.29
C ARG A 45 17.71 14.62 8.43
N LEU A 46 17.09 14.21 7.33
CA LEU A 46 16.25 13.01 7.29
C LEU A 46 17.14 11.76 7.23
N ASN A 47 16.90 10.81 8.13
CA ASN A 47 17.60 9.53 8.16
C ASN A 47 16.89 8.53 7.24
N PHE A 48 17.38 8.36 6.02
CA PHE A 48 16.84 7.44 5.03
C PHE A 48 17.05 5.95 5.37
N SER A 49 17.91 5.63 6.35
CA SER A 49 18.08 4.26 6.86
C SER A 49 17.05 3.90 7.95
N SER A 50 16.14 4.81 8.33
CA SER A 50 15.04 4.48 9.23
C SER A 50 14.03 3.56 8.54
N ALA A 51 13.61 2.49 9.22
CA ALA A 51 12.56 1.60 8.73
C ALA A 51 11.14 2.12 8.97
N ALA A 52 11.00 3.18 9.77
CA ALA A 52 9.70 3.75 10.14
C ALA A 52 8.81 4.12 8.93
N PRO A 53 9.27 4.87 7.91
CA PRO A 53 8.44 5.20 6.76
C PRO A 53 8.01 3.96 5.97
N TYR A 54 8.81 2.89 5.97
CA TYR A 54 8.46 1.66 5.24
C TYR A 54 7.33 0.89 5.93
N LEU A 55 7.39 0.75 7.26
CA LEU A 55 6.32 0.14 8.04
C LEU A 55 5.06 1.00 7.92
N PHE A 56 5.19 2.32 8.09
CA PHE A 56 4.10 3.27 7.96
C PHE A 56 3.35 3.08 6.64
N SER A 57 4.09 3.04 5.53
CA SER A 57 3.50 2.86 4.22
C SER A 57 2.99 1.45 3.96
N SER A 58 3.51 0.41 4.62
CA SER A 58 2.92 -0.95 4.51
C SER A 58 1.55 -0.96 5.18
N VAL A 59 1.40 -0.29 6.33
CA VAL A 59 0.12 -0.16 7.03
C VAL A 59 -0.88 0.69 6.25
N SER A 60 -0.44 1.81 5.65
CA SER A 60 -1.33 2.64 4.82
C SER A 60 -1.84 1.92 3.58
N SER A 61 -1.10 0.94 3.05
CA SER A 61 -1.49 0.16 1.87
C SER A 61 -2.26 -1.13 2.18
N LEU A 62 -2.54 -1.46 3.44
CA LEU A 62 -3.26 -2.70 3.78
C LEU A 62 -4.62 -2.76 3.08
N LEU A 63 -4.88 -3.90 2.42
CA LEU A 63 -6.11 -4.15 1.67
C LEU A 63 -6.38 -3.14 0.52
N GLN A 64 -5.36 -2.45 0.01
CA GLN A 64 -5.47 -1.54 -1.13
C GLN A 64 -4.72 -2.07 -2.36
N GLN A 65 -5.40 -2.20 -3.49
CA GLN A 65 -4.80 -2.68 -4.75
C GLN A 65 -3.71 -1.73 -5.27
N TRP A 66 -3.93 -0.41 -5.20
CA TRP A 66 -3.03 0.58 -5.80
C TRP A 66 -1.65 0.55 -5.14
N GLY A 67 -1.59 0.81 -3.83
CA GLY A 67 -0.34 0.82 -3.07
C GLY A 67 0.43 -0.49 -3.18
N ASN A 68 -0.28 -1.64 -3.08
CA ASN A 68 0.35 -2.95 -3.22
C ASN A 68 0.81 -3.26 -4.65
N THR A 69 0.23 -2.67 -5.71
CA THR A 69 0.76 -2.85 -7.09
C THR A 69 2.06 -2.03 -7.30
N PHE A 70 2.14 -0.83 -6.72
CA PHE A 70 3.37 -0.01 -6.76
C PHE A 70 4.49 -0.57 -5.89
N PHE A 71 4.14 -1.23 -4.80
CA PHE A 71 5.07 -1.82 -3.84
C PHE A 71 4.68 -3.29 -3.59
N PRO A 72 4.99 -4.19 -4.53
CA PRO A 72 4.41 -5.53 -4.59
C PRO A 72 4.92 -6.51 -3.53
N ASN A 73 6.00 -6.17 -2.83
CA ASN A 73 6.64 -7.08 -1.89
C ASN A 73 6.10 -6.87 -0.49
N GLY A 74 5.19 -7.76 -0.10
CA GLY A 74 4.59 -7.76 1.23
C GLY A 74 5.60 -8.03 2.34
N HIS A 75 5.49 -7.28 3.43
CA HIS A 75 6.30 -7.40 4.64
C HIS A 75 5.45 -7.55 5.90
N SER A 76 4.12 -7.68 5.77
CA SER A 76 3.19 -7.64 6.88
C SER A 76 2.23 -8.81 6.86
N ILE A 77 1.95 -9.31 8.06
CA ILE A 77 0.91 -10.30 8.33
C ILE A 77 -0.11 -9.64 9.23
N VAL A 78 -1.38 -9.74 8.84
CA VAL A 78 -2.45 -9.01 9.51
C VAL A 78 -3.64 -9.93 9.71
N ALA A 79 -4.13 -10.00 10.94
CA ALA A 79 -5.39 -10.66 11.20
C ALA A 79 -6.55 -9.79 10.70
N CYS A 80 -7.53 -10.39 10.04
CA CYS A 80 -8.72 -9.72 9.54
C CYS A 80 -9.98 -10.42 10.05
N GLU A 81 -11.07 -9.66 10.13
CA GLU A 81 -12.43 -10.18 10.33
C GLU A 81 -13.30 -9.85 9.11
N ILE A 82 -13.91 -10.87 8.53
CA ILE A 82 -14.89 -10.78 7.46
C ILE A 82 -16.28 -10.76 8.10
N PRO A 83 -17.13 -9.74 7.86
CA PRO A 83 -18.48 -9.68 8.39
C PRO A 83 -19.35 -10.87 7.95
N PRO A 84 -20.38 -11.23 8.74
CA PRO A 84 -21.39 -12.18 8.31
C PRO A 84 -22.10 -11.68 7.05
N TYR A 85 -22.62 -12.62 6.25
CA TYR A 85 -23.34 -12.36 5.02
C TYR A 85 -22.51 -11.76 3.88
N THR A 86 -21.19 -11.88 3.96
CA THR A 86 -20.25 -11.49 2.89
C THR A 86 -20.28 -12.52 1.78
N LEU A 87 -20.43 -12.06 0.53
CA LEU A 87 -20.44 -12.93 -0.66
C LEU A 87 -19.02 -13.27 -1.11
N PHE A 88 -18.86 -14.50 -1.57
CA PHE A 88 -17.65 -15.02 -2.20
C PHE A 88 -18.01 -15.79 -3.46
N TYR A 89 -17.08 -15.87 -4.41
CA TYR A 89 -17.30 -16.50 -5.70
C TYR A 89 -16.20 -17.50 -6.02
N HIS A 90 -16.56 -18.64 -6.60
CA HIS A 90 -15.62 -19.65 -7.08
C HIS A 90 -16.05 -20.13 -8.45
N GLY A 91 -15.12 -20.07 -9.42
CA GLY A 91 -15.38 -20.56 -10.77
C GLY A 91 -14.84 -21.97 -10.96
N ARG A 92 -15.53 -22.80 -11.75
CA ARG A 92 -15.10 -24.17 -12.08
C ARG A 92 -15.24 -24.47 -13.55
N MET A 93 -14.47 -25.45 -14.02
CA MET A 93 -14.55 -26.02 -15.36
C MET A 93 -15.25 -27.40 -15.39
N ASP A 94 -15.92 -27.73 -14.28
CA ASP A 94 -16.66 -28.96 -13.99
C ASP A 94 -17.92 -28.61 -13.16
N ASP A 95 -18.85 -29.56 -13.03
CA ASP A 95 -20.08 -29.41 -12.26
C ASP A 95 -19.94 -29.90 -10.81
N GLU A 96 -18.71 -30.01 -10.30
CA GLU A 96 -18.44 -30.43 -8.93
C GLU A 96 -18.47 -29.26 -7.95
N VAL A 97 -18.56 -29.57 -6.66
CA VAL A 97 -18.22 -28.61 -5.60
C VAL A 97 -16.71 -28.67 -5.30
N PRO A 98 -16.08 -27.54 -4.94
CA PRO A 98 -14.65 -27.50 -4.65
C PRO A 98 -14.25 -28.41 -3.48
N PRO A 99 -13.09 -29.09 -3.58
CA PRO A 99 -12.42 -29.70 -2.43
C PRO A 99 -11.83 -28.63 -1.49
N SER A 100 -11.10 -29.03 -0.45
CA SER A 100 -10.43 -28.11 0.49
C SER A 100 -8.91 -28.33 0.56
N PRO A 101 -8.08 -27.28 0.76
CA PRO A 101 -8.42 -25.87 0.66
C PRO A 101 -8.62 -25.47 -0.82
N GLU A 102 -9.34 -24.37 -1.05
CA GLU A 102 -9.57 -23.84 -2.40
C GLU A 102 -9.84 -22.33 -2.37
N TRP A 103 -9.65 -21.62 -3.49
CA TRP A 103 -9.75 -20.16 -3.59
C TRP A 103 -11.20 -19.67 -3.75
N LEU A 104 -11.51 -18.64 -2.99
CA LEU A 104 -12.69 -17.80 -3.11
C LEU A 104 -12.27 -16.40 -3.54
N ALA A 105 -12.92 -15.82 -4.54
CA ALA A 105 -12.74 -14.41 -4.85
C ALA A 105 -13.78 -13.56 -4.12
N PHE A 106 -13.38 -12.36 -3.72
CA PHE A 106 -14.31 -11.36 -3.21
C PHE A 106 -15.23 -10.82 -4.32
N ASP A 107 -14.77 -10.81 -5.57
CA ASP A 107 -15.55 -10.33 -6.72
C ASP A 107 -15.82 -11.43 -7.76
N ILE A 108 -17.05 -11.44 -8.28
CA ILE A 108 -17.44 -12.38 -9.33
C ILE A 108 -16.60 -12.21 -10.59
N GLN A 109 -16.18 -10.99 -10.91
CA GLN A 109 -15.41 -10.70 -12.11
C GLN A 109 -14.00 -11.30 -12.05
N MET A 110 -13.43 -11.48 -10.85
CA MET A 110 -12.16 -12.20 -10.68
C MET A 110 -12.36 -13.70 -10.92
N SER A 111 -13.34 -14.34 -10.27
CA SER A 111 -13.61 -15.78 -10.47
C SER A 111 -14.02 -16.11 -11.89
N TYR A 112 -14.87 -15.30 -12.51
CA TYR A 112 -15.22 -15.44 -13.92
C TYR A 112 -14.03 -15.09 -14.82
N GLY A 113 -13.23 -14.10 -14.44
CA GLY A 113 -11.96 -13.73 -15.07
C GLY A 113 -11.01 -14.91 -15.23
N ILE A 114 -10.88 -15.75 -14.21
CA ILE A 114 -9.96 -16.89 -14.20
C ILE A 114 -10.58 -18.13 -14.89
N MET A 115 -11.82 -18.46 -14.54
CA MET A 115 -12.43 -19.77 -14.84
C MET A 115 -13.56 -19.74 -15.88
N GLY A 116 -14.04 -18.55 -16.24
CA GLY A 116 -15.08 -18.35 -17.25
C GLY A 116 -14.60 -18.60 -18.69
N GLY A 117 -15.51 -18.42 -19.64
CA GLY A 117 -15.22 -18.52 -21.07
C GLY A 117 -14.68 -19.89 -21.51
N SER A 118 -14.98 -20.95 -20.75
CA SER A 118 -14.72 -22.33 -21.14
C SER A 118 -16.02 -23.01 -21.59
N PRO A 119 -15.97 -24.09 -22.41
CA PRO A 119 -17.14 -24.85 -22.82
C PRO A 119 -17.90 -25.54 -21.68
N ASN A 120 -17.38 -25.49 -20.46
CA ASN A 120 -18.02 -26.02 -19.28
C ASN A 120 -17.74 -25.10 -18.08
N SER A 121 -18.28 -23.89 -18.11
CA SER A 121 -18.03 -22.89 -17.06
C SER A 121 -19.13 -22.94 -16.01
N HIS A 122 -18.73 -23.12 -14.75
CA HIS A 122 -19.60 -23.12 -13.59
C HIS A 122 -19.23 -21.97 -12.65
N MET A 123 -20.24 -21.33 -12.07
CA MET A 123 -20.07 -20.27 -11.07
C MET A 123 -20.79 -20.65 -9.79
N LEU A 124 -20.02 -20.70 -8.71
CA LEU A 124 -20.50 -20.97 -7.37
C LEU A 124 -20.45 -19.69 -6.54
N THR A 125 -21.58 -19.34 -5.92
CA THR A 125 -21.68 -18.20 -5.01
C THR A 125 -21.81 -18.71 -3.60
N TYR A 126 -20.90 -18.30 -2.74
CA TYR A 126 -20.90 -18.61 -1.32
C TYR A 126 -21.22 -17.36 -0.50
N GLN A 127 -21.64 -17.56 0.74
CA GLN A 127 -21.86 -16.50 1.70
C GLN A 127 -21.40 -16.91 3.09
N THR A 128 -20.77 -16.00 3.82
CA THR A 128 -20.46 -16.22 5.24
C THR A 128 -21.73 -16.21 6.09
N THR A 129 -21.81 -17.08 7.08
CA THR A 129 -22.98 -17.18 7.98
C THR A 129 -22.76 -16.50 9.32
N ARG A 130 -21.52 -16.11 9.60
CA ARG A 130 -21.03 -15.50 10.86
C ARG A 130 -19.80 -14.64 10.59
N PRO A 131 -19.32 -13.83 11.55
CA PRO A 131 -18.00 -13.22 11.45
C PRO A 131 -16.92 -14.30 11.29
N VAL A 132 -16.02 -14.13 10.33
CA VAL A 132 -14.96 -15.09 10.02
C VAL A 132 -13.61 -14.42 10.21
N LYS A 133 -12.72 -15.02 10.99
CA LYS A 133 -11.34 -14.54 11.07
C LYS A 133 -10.53 -15.12 9.91
N ALA A 134 -9.66 -14.31 9.34
CA ALA A 134 -8.76 -14.67 8.25
C ALA A 134 -7.39 -14.02 8.47
N LEU A 135 -6.37 -14.56 7.82
CA LEU A 135 -5.03 -13.98 7.79
C LEU A 135 -4.83 -13.24 6.47
N TYR A 136 -4.30 -12.02 6.47
CA TYR A 136 -3.96 -11.27 5.27
C TYR A 136 -2.44 -11.11 5.16
N PHE A 137 -1.93 -11.39 3.96
CA PHE A 137 -0.56 -11.10 3.55
C PHE A 137 -0.58 -9.89 2.60
N ASP A 138 0.10 -8.80 2.97
CA ASP A 138 0.16 -7.58 2.15
C ASP A 138 1.01 -7.77 0.87
N GLY A 139 1.12 -6.70 0.07
CA GLY A 139 1.72 -6.76 -1.26
C GLY A 139 0.88 -7.56 -2.26
N GLU A 140 1.48 -7.87 -3.41
CA GLU A 140 0.90 -8.77 -4.41
C GLU A 140 1.15 -10.24 -4.01
N SER A 141 0.73 -10.64 -2.81
CA SER A 141 1.00 -11.97 -2.22
C SER A 141 0.39 -13.18 -2.97
N ALA A 142 -0.42 -12.93 -4.01
CA ALA A 142 -0.90 -13.94 -4.96
C ALA A 142 -0.30 -13.80 -6.37
N ALA A 143 0.68 -12.92 -6.57
CA ALA A 143 1.43 -12.83 -7.82
C ALA A 143 2.48 -13.94 -7.89
N LEU A 144 2.22 -14.93 -8.74
CA LEU A 144 3.03 -16.14 -8.89
C LEU A 144 4.43 -15.91 -9.45
N MET A 145 4.71 -14.68 -9.87
CA MET A 145 5.93 -14.27 -10.56
C MET A 145 6.34 -12.88 -10.08
N GLY A 146 7.65 -12.65 -10.04
CA GLY A 146 8.24 -11.42 -9.54
C GLY A 146 9.41 -11.71 -8.60
N LEU A 147 9.86 -10.66 -7.91
CA LEU A 147 10.89 -10.71 -6.88
C LEU A 147 10.26 -10.27 -5.57
N GLY A 148 10.07 -11.16 -4.60
CA GLY A 148 9.68 -10.81 -3.24
C GLY A 148 8.20 -10.98 -2.87
N GLN A 149 7.30 -11.05 -3.86
CA GLN A 149 5.84 -11.08 -3.64
C GLN A 149 5.37 -12.23 -2.75
N LEU A 150 5.99 -13.40 -2.87
CA LEU A 150 5.60 -14.60 -2.12
C LEU A 150 6.43 -14.77 -0.83
N ASP A 151 7.48 -13.97 -0.61
CA ASP A 151 8.50 -14.26 0.41
C ASP A 151 7.91 -14.46 1.80
N THR A 152 6.97 -13.62 2.21
CA THR A 152 6.36 -13.70 3.54
C THR A 152 5.68 -15.05 3.78
N GLN A 153 4.80 -15.50 2.88
CA GLN A 153 4.13 -16.80 3.02
C GLN A 153 5.12 -17.96 2.89
N MET A 154 6.20 -17.79 2.09
CA MET A 154 7.23 -18.82 1.93
C MET A 154 8.06 -19.00 3.20
N LEU A 155 8.48 -17.90 3.83
CA LEU A 155 9.17 -17.93 5.12
C LEU A 155 8.30 -18.56 6.21
N HIS A 156 6.99 -18.28 6.20
CA HIS A 156 6.05 -18.86 7.17
C HIS A 156 5.91 -20.37 6.99
N VAL A 157 5.72 -20.85 5.77
CA VAL A 157 5.43 -22.27 5.52
C VAL A 157 6.71 -23.12 5.46
N PHE A 158 7.78 -22.61 4.84
CA PHE A 158 8.97 -23.38 4.49
C PHE A 158 10.25 -22.95 5.22
N GLY A 159 10.22 -21.83 5.98
CA GLY A 159 11.38 -21.30 6.68
C GLY A 159 12.44 -20.65 5.78
N ASN A 160 12.16 -20.48 4.48
CA ASN A 160 13.00 -19.78 3.51
C ASN A 160 12.14 -19.23 2.35
N VAL A 161 12.72 -18.38 1.50
CA VAL A 161 12.03 -17.82 0.33
C VAL A 161 12.04 -18.72 -0.92
N SER A 162 12.78 -19.83 -0.90
CA SER A 162 12.95 -20.73 -2.05
C SER A 162 11.80 -21.72 -2.23
N GLY A 163 11.14 -22.13 -1.14
CA GLY A 163 9.91 -22.93 -1.19
C GLY A 163 10.02 -24.44 -1.06
N PRO A 164 8.97 -25.18 -1.45
CA PRO A 164 8.89 -26.62 -1.24
C PRO A 164 9.86 -27.38 -2.13
N ASN A 165 10.96 -27.84 -1.52
CA ASN A 165 12.14 -28.48 -2.10
C ASN A 165 12.88 -27.59 -3.13
N ASP A 166 14.18 -27.85 -3.27
CA ASP A 166 15.20 -27.12 -4.06
C ASP A 166 14.95 -27.19 -5.60
N SER A 167 13.70 -27.16 -6.04
CA SER A 167 13.32 -27.12 -7.44
C SER A 167 13.60 -25.73 -7.98
N ASN A 168 14.74 -25.61 -8.65
CA ASN A 168 15.08 -24.51 -9.56
C ASN A 168 14.07 -24.30 -10.72
N ARG A 169 12.84 -24.82 -10.63
CA ARG A 169 11.78 -24.78 -11.63
C ARG A 169 10.43 -24.49 -10.98
N PHE A 170 9.80 -23.40 -11.38
CA PHE A 170 8.39 -23.08 -11.11
C PHE A 170 7.47 -24.18 -11.66
N ARG A 171 6.69 -24.84 -10.81
CA ARG A 171 5.74 -25.91 -11.20
C ARG A 171 4.31 -25.42 -11.40
N GLY A 172 4.09 -24.11 -11.46
CA GLY A 172 2.76 -23.55 -11.69
C GLY A 172 1.85 -23.72 -10.48
N LEU A 173 0.61 -24.17 -10.72
CA LEU A 173 -0.42 -24.30 -9.70
C LEU A 173 -0.09 -25.36 -8.63
N ALA A 174 0.73 -26.37 -8.94
CA ALA A 174 1.17 -27.35 -7.94
C ALA A 174 1.88 -26.69 -6.74
N ASP A 175 2.72 -25.67 -6.99
CA ASP A 175 3.40 -24.94 -5.90
C ASP A 175 2.42 -24.03 -5.14
N GLU A 176 1.36 -23.52 -5.81
CA GLU A 176 0.30 -22.76 -5.15
C GLU A 176 -0.55 -23.65 -4.22
N TYR A 177 -0.90 -24.86 -4.66
CA TYR A 177 -1.56 -25.82 -3.77
C TYR A 177 -0.68 -26.23 -2.60
N ALA A 178 0.62 -26.44 -2.82
CA ALA A 178 1.56 -26.73 -1.72
C ALA A 178 1.60 -25.58 -0.68
N ARG A 179 1.55 -24.33 -1.13
CA ARG A 179 1.42 -23.15 -0.25
C ARG A 179 0.07 -23.13 0.47
N ALA A 180 -1.03 -23.34 -0.24
CA ALA A 180 -2.37 -23.31 0.34
C ALA A 180 -2.55 -24.38 1.43
N HIS A 181 -2.12 -25.61 1.15
CA HIS A 181 -2.05 -26.69 2.14
C HIS A 181 -1.17 -26.30 3.31
N GLY A 182 0.09 -25.89 3.05
CA GLY A 182 1.03 -25.53 4.10
C GLY A 182 0.55 -24.39 5.01
N LEU A 183 -0.16 -23.39 4.48
CA LEU A 183 -0.77 -22.31 5.27
C LEU A 183 -1.93 -22.83 6.13
N CYS A 184 -2.84 -23.61 5.55
CA CYS A 184 -4.00 -24.16 6.25
C CYS A 184 -3.64 -25.22 7.30
N ASP A 185 -2.58 -26.00 7.04
CA ASP A 185 -2.01 -26.98 7.95
C ASP A 185 -1.27 -26.29 9.09
N TRP A 186 -0.46 -25.27 8.80
CA TRP A 186 0.19 -24.45 9.83
C TRP A 186 -0.83 -23.89 10.84
N LEU A 187 -1.90 -23.25 10.35
CA LEU A 187 -2.92 -22.70 11.23
C LEU A 187 -3.62 -23.80 12.06
N LEU A 188 -3.81 -25.00 11.49
CA LEU A 188 -4.45 -26.11 12.19
C LEU A 188 -3.53 -26.71 13.27
N GLU A 189 -2.28 -27.02 12.90
CA GLU A 189 -1.27 -27.62 13.78
C GLU A 189 -0.92 -26.74 14.98
N THR A 190 -0.93 -25.42 14.78
CA THR A 190 -0.69 -24.44 15.85
C THR A 190 -1.93 -24.14 16.69
N GLY A 191 -3.09 -24.74 16.36
CA GLY A 191 -4.35 -24.51 17.06
C GLY A 191 -4.92 -23.10 16.86
N LEU A 192 -4.55 -22.43 15.77
CA LEU A 192 -5.08 -21.12 15.37
C LEU A 192 -6.32 -21.23 14.47
N ARG A 193 -6.55 -22.40 13.88
CA ARG A 193 -7.71 -22.70 13.03
C ARG A 193 -8.66 -23.68 13.70
N GLY A 194 -9.94 -23.41 13.55
CA GLY A 194 -11.03 -24.35 13.82
C GLY A 194 -12.34 -23.87 13.21
N ASP A 195 -13.14 -24.82 12.74
CA ASP A 195 -14.40 -24.57 12.05
C ASP A 195 -15.37 -23.78 12.94
N GLY A 196 -15.70 -22.54 12.57
CA GLY A 196 -16.64 -21.68 13.26
C GLY A 196 -16.06 -20.72 14.31
N TRP A 197 -14.74 -20.72 14.56
CA TRP A 197 -14.14 -19.88 15.62
C TRP A 197 -12.71 -19.35 15.36
N GLY A 198 -11.87 -20.08 14.62
CA GLY A 198 -10.46 -19.73 14.37
C GLY A 198 -10.24 -18.94 13.07
N TYR A 199 -8.98 -18.89 12.61
CA TYR A 199 -8.63 -18.37 11.29
C TYR A 199 -8.98 -19.41 10.21
N GLU A 200 -10.03 -19.17 9.44
CA GLU A 200 -10.59 -20.16 8.50
C GLU A 200 -10.06 -20.02 7.06
N GLY A 201 -9.25 -19.00 6.81
CA GLY A 201 -8.59 -18.84 5.53
C GLY A 201 -7.58 -17.70 5.47
N VAL A 202 -7.01 -17.52 4.30
CA VAL A 202 -5.91 -16.58 4.03
C VAL A 202 -6.24 -15.68 2.86
N ILE A 203 -6.30 -14.38 3.09
CA ILE A 203 -6.49 -13.34 2.08
C ILE A 203 -5.15 -12.99 1.44
N ARG A 204 -5.13 -12.88 0.12
CA ARG A 204 -3.99 -12.47 -0.70
C ARG A 204 -4.46 -11.62 -1.88
N MET A 205 -3.52 -10.98 -2.58
CA MET A 205 -3.84 -10.07 -3.67
C MET A 205 -2.98 -10.31 -4.91
N ASN A 206 -3.60 -10.31 -6.08
CA ASN A 206 -2.95 -10.11 -7.39
C ASN A 206 -3.68 -8.97 -8.11
N ALA A 207 -4.19 -9.14 -9.32
CA ALA A 207 -5.22 -8.26 -9.87
C ALA A 207 -6.58 -8.60 -9.19
N ALA A 208 -6.82 -8.00 -8.02
CA ALA A 208 -7.90 -8.25 -7.06
C ALA A 208 -7.59 -9.21 -5.90
N PHE A 209 -8.51 -9.27 -4.94
CA PHE A 209 -8.39 -10.00 -3.69
C PHE A 209 -9.03 -11.39 -3.78
N GLU A 210 -8.25 -12.39 -3.35
CA GLU A 210 -8.68 -13.78 -3.18
C GLU A 210 -8.50 -14.21 -1.72
N MET A 211 -9.22 -15.26 -1.34
CA MET A 211 -9.09 -15.93 -0.06
C MET A 211 -8.91 -17.43 -0.30
N ILE A 212 -7.79 -17.99 0.15
CA ILE A 212 -7.66 -19.43 0.34
C ILE A 212 -8.56 -19.82 1.49
N TRP A 213 -9.62 -20.57 1.21
CA TRP A 213 -10.53 -21.08 2.23
C TRP A 213 -10.11 -22.48 2.65
N CYS A 214 -9.86 -22.68 3.95
CA CYS A 214 -9.21 -23.90 4.42
C CYS A 214 -10.13 -25.12 4.55
N ASN A 215 -11.43 -24.92 4.78
CA ASN A 215 -12.39 -26.03 4.89
C ASN A 215 -13.80 -25.65 4.43
N PHE A 216 -14.21 -26.13 3.26
CA PHE A 216 -15.54 -25.86 2.69
C PHE A 216 -16.69 -26.55 3.42
N THR A 217 -16.42 -27.48 4.35
CA THR A 217 -17.45 -28.05 5.24
C THR A 217 -17.68 -27.20 6.49
N SER A 218 -16.90 -26.14 6.71
CA SER A 218 -17.07 -25.25 7.86
C SER A 218 -18.49 -24.67 7.89
N PRO A 219 -19.14 -24.59 9.08
CA PRO A 219 -20.45 -23.97 9.21
C PRO A 219 -20.43 -22.46 8.93
N SER A 220 -19.25 -21.86 8.83
CA SER A 220 -19.06 -20.44 8.54
C SER A 220 -19.34 -20.05 7.09
N LEU A 221 -19.36 -21.02 6.16
CA LEU A 221 -19.54 -20.78 4.72
C LEU A 221 -20.73 -21.56 4.17
N ARG A 222 -21.62 -20.87 3.45
CA ARG A 222 -22.81 -21.47 2.84
C ARG A 222 -22.81 -21.28 1.33
N LEU A 223 -22.88 -22.39 0.59
CA LEU A 223 -23.15 -22.35 -0.85
C LEU A 223 -24.58 -21.83 -1.10
N LEU A 224 -24.72 -20.72 -1.82
CA LEU A 224 -26.01 -20.13 -2.18
C LEU A 224 -26.48 -20.61 -3.55
N THR A 225 -25.62 -20.56 -4.56
CA THR A 225 -25.96 -20.92 -5.94
C THR A 225 -24.83 -21.68 -6.60
N HIS A 226 -25.19 -22.67 -7.44
CA HIS A 226 -24.28 -23.33 -8.36
C HIS A 226 -24.91 -23.26 -9.76
N LEU A 227 -24.34 -22.41 -10.61
CA LEU A 227 -24.89 -22.12 -11.94
C LEU A 227 -23.94 -22.62 -13.03
N ASN A 228 -24.49 -23.30 -14.04
CA ASN A 228 -23.79 -23.46 -15.31
C ASN A 228 -23.89 -22.13 -16.08
N VAL A 229 -22.77 -21.44 -16.22
CA VAL A 229 -22.64 -20.14 -16.87
C VAL A 229 -21.96 -20.25 -18.24
N THR A 230 -21.96 -21.45 -18.82
CA THR A 230 -21.43 -21.69 -20.17
C THR A 230 -22.24 -20.89 -21.20
N ALA A 231 -21.57 -19.96 -21.86
CA ALA A 231 -22.19 -19.18 -22.93
C ALA A 231 -22.33 -20.02 -24.21
N PRO A 232 -23.43 -19.88 -24.97
CA PRO A 232 -23.52 -20.44 -26.31
C PRO A 232 -22.39 -19.90 -27.20
N GLN A 233 -21.66 -20.81 -27.87
CA GLN A 233 -20.55 -20.43 -28.75
C GLN A 233 -21.05 -19.75 -30.02
N LEU A 234 -20.28 -18.79 -30.52
CA LEU A 234 -20.49 -18.18 -31.83
C LEU A 234 -20.30 -19.21 -32.95
N PRO A 235 -21.00 -19.02 -34.09
CA PRO A 235 -20.77 -19.80 -35.30
C PRO A 235 -19.31 -19.74 -35.74
N GLN A 236 -18.85 -20.81 -36.39
CA GLN A 236 -17.52 -20.80 -37.01
C GLN A 236 -17.54 -19.83 -38.21
N GLU A 237 -16.59 -18.89 -38.26
CA GLU A 237 -16.39 -18.06 -39.45
C GLU A 237 -15.99 -18.97 -40.62
N TYR A 238 -16.86 -19.12 -41.61
CA TYR A 238 -16.51 -19.73 -42.89
C TYR A 238 -15.88 -18.65 -43.76
N GLU A 239 -14.70 -18.92 -44.34
CA GLU A 239 -14.17 -18.08 -45.42
C GLU A 239 -15.21 -18.01 -46.56
N SER A 240 -15.47 -16.80 -47.01
CA SER A 240 -16.55 -16.44 -47.93
C SER A 240 -16.62 -17.32 -49.18
N GLU A 241 -17.76 -17.99 -49.38
CA GLU A 241 -18.32 -18.16 -50.72
C GLU A 241 -19.70 -17.49 -50.75
N SER A 242 -19.75 -16.40 -51.55
CA SER A 242 -20.91 -15.71 -52.10
C SER A 242 -22.17 -15.53 -51.24
N GLU A 243 -22.51 -14.26 -51.00
CA GLU A 243 -23.84 -13.81 -50.61
C GLU A 243 -24.95 -14.38 -51.51
N SER A 244 -25.56 -15.49 -51.11
CA SER A 244 -26.94 -15.82 -51.43
C SER A 244 -27.37 -17.05 -50.64
N GLU A 245 -27.89 -16.84 -49.44
CA GLU A 245 -29.10 -17.51 -48.91
C GLU A 245 -29.31 -17.06 -47.46
N VAL A 246 -30.07 -15.98 -47.29
CA VAL A 246 -30.67 -15.62 -45.99
C VAL A 246 -31.70 -16.70 -45.67
N GLN A 247 -31.27 -17.76 -44.99
CA GLN A 247 -32.14 -18.87 -44.63
C GLN A 247 -32.78 -18.59 -43.27
N LYS A 248 -34.08 -18.25 -43.36
CA LYS A 248 -35.11 -18.18 -42.32
C LYS A 248 -34.75 -18.91 -41.02
N MET A 249 -34.43 -18.17 -39.97
CA MET A 249 -34.67 -18.64 -38.61
C MET A 249 -36.19 -18.68 -38.38
N VAL A 250 -36.73 -19.89 -38.43
CA VAL A 250 -38.06 -20.21 -37.93
C VAL A 250 -38.01 -20.07 -36.41
N PHE A 251 -38.61 -19.01 -35.87
CA PHE A 251 -39.03 -19.02 -34.48
C PHE A 251 -40.13 -20.06 -34.35
N THR A 252 -39.81 -21.24 -33.80
CA THR A 252 -40.84 -22.10 -33.23
C THR A 252 -41.40 -21.35 -32.03
N GLU A 253 -42.63 -20.84 -32.15
CA GLU A 253 -43.45 -20.41 -31.01
C GLU A 253 -43.64 -21.60 -30.07
N THR A 254 -42.73 -21.77 -29.12
CA THR A 254 -43.00 -22.57 -27.94
C THR A 254 -43.93 -21.75 -27.05
N GLY A 255 -45.21 -22.12 -27.10
CA GLY A 255 -46.22 -21.98 -26.04
C GLY A 255 -46.24 -20.67 -25.25
N THR A 256 -47.37 -19.97 -25.33
CA THR A 256 -47.82 -19.04 -24.29
C THR A 256 -47.51 -19.62 -22.90
N PRO A 257 -46.69 -18.95 -22.06
CA PRO A 257 -46.56 -19.36 -20.69
C PRO A 257 -47.94 -19.21 -20.07
N ASN A 258 -48.51 -20.32 -19.57
CA ASN A 258 -49.56 -20.21 -18.59
C ASN A 258 -49.02 -19.29 -17.50
N LEU A 259 -49.60 -18.09 -17.38
CA LEU A 259 -49.48 -17.25 -16.20
C LEU A 259 -50.20 -18.01 -15.07
N GLY A 260 -49.51 -19.04 -14.59
CA GLY A 260 -49.85 -19.73 -13.36
C GLY A 260 -49.88 -18.70 -12.25
N GLU A 261 -50.92 -18.84 -11.43
CA GLU A 261 -51.21 -18.09 -10.22
C GLU A 261 -49.94 -17.62 -9.51
N GLY A 262 -49.94 -16.35 -9.12
CA GLY A 262 -48.79 -15.65 -8.53
C GLY A 262 -48.06 -16.51 -7.51
N ARG A 263 -46.83 -16.90 -7.85
CA ARG A 263 -45.82 -17.32 -6.87
C ARG A 263 -45.42 -16.10 -6.07
N GLU A 264 -46.26 -15.73 -5.11
CA GLU A 264 -45.96 -14.68 -4.15
C GLU A 264 -44.80 -15.13 -3.25
N THR A 265 -43.65 -14.42 -3.36
CA THR A 265 -42.42 -14.41 -2.50
C THR A 265 -41.45 -15.61 -2.65
N SER A 266 -40.80 -15.84 -3.79
CA SER A 266 -39.57 -15.22 -4.35
C SER A 266 -38.18 -15.64 -3.78
N TYR A 267 -38.09 -16.63 -2.88
CA TYR A 267 -36.79 -17.23 -2.50
C TYR A 267 -36.53 -18.54 -3.28
N TYR A 268 -35.33 -18.69 -3.85
CA TYR A 268 -34.89 -19.94 -4.48
C TYR A 268 -34.39 -20.94 -3.42
N SER A 269 -34.56 -22.24 -3.70
CA SER A 269 -34.04 -23.29 -2.80
C SER A 269 -32.51 -23.27 -2.78
N LEU A 270 -31.93 -23.34 -1.59
CA LEU A 270 -30.48 -23.43 -1.44
C LEU A 270 -29.98 -24.83 -1.85
N PRO A 271 -28.82 -24.95 -2.53
CA PRO A 271 -28.14 -26.22 -2.78
C PRO A 271 -27.87 -26.97 -1.48
N PRO A 272 -27.67 -28.30 -1.46
CA PRO A 272 -27.21 -29.01 -0.26
C PRO A 272 -25.94 -28.40 0.34
N THR A 273 -25.73 -28.58 1.65
CA THR A 273 -24.46 -28.19 2.28
C THR A 273 -23.32 -29.01 1.66
N PRO A 274 -22.16 -28.40 1.33
CA PRO A 274 -21.01 -29.14 0.84
C PRO A 274 -20.58 -30.25 1.82
N THR A 275 -20.41 -31.47 1.32
CA THR A 275 -19.97 -32.64 2.11
C THR A 275 -18.61 -33.18 1.66
N ARG A 276 -17.97 -32.49 0.72
CA ARG A 276 -16.71 -32.91 0.11
C ARG A 276 -15.56 -32.70 1.10
N THR A 277 -14.80 -33.75 1.41
CA THR A 277 -13.72 -33.74 2.42
C THR A 277 -12.35 -34.15 1.86
N ASP A 278 -12.27 -34.52 0.58
CA ASP A 278 -11.00 -34.77 -0.07
C ASP A 278 -10.18 -33.47 -0.21
N SER A 279 -8.86 -33.66 -0.19
CA SER A 279 -7.90 -32.59 -0.32
C SER A 279 -7.81 -32.13 -1.77
N SER A 280 -7.71 -30.81 -1.98
CA SER A 280 -7.53 -30.26 -3.32
C SER A 280 -6.18 -30.66 -3.91
N THR A 281 -6.16 -30.90 -5.22
CA THR A 281 -4.98 -31.26 -6.00
C THR A 281 -4.88 -30.40 -7.24
N ASP A 282 -3.67 -30.27 -7.78
CA ASP A 282 -3.44 -29.56 -9.04
C ASP A 282 -4.38 -30.08 -10.16
N PRO A 283 -5.19 -29.21 -10.78
CA PRO A 283 -6.07 -29.64 -11.86
C PRO A 283 -5.25 -30.14 -13.04
N SER A 284 -5.66 -31.27 -13.62
CA SER A 284 -5.05 -31.86 -14.81
C SER A 284 -4.95 -30.92 -16.02
N ARG A 285 -5.82 -29.89 -16.05
CA ARG A 285 -5.86 -28.82 -17.06
C ARG A 285 -6.06 -27.49 -16.33
N PRO A 286 -4.98 -26.82 -15.92
CA PRO A 286 -5.08 -25.56 -15.19
C PRO A 286 -5.73 -24.48 -16.07
N PRO A 287 -6.60 -23.63 -15.51
CA PRO A 287 -7.13 -22.48 -16.24
C PRO A 287 -5.98 -21.57 -16.67
N LYS A 288 -6.04 -21.08 -17.92
CA LYS A 288 -5.10 -20.05 -18.40
C LYS A 288 -5.71 -18.67 -18.18
N PRO A 289 -4.90 -17.67 -17.78
CA PRO A 289 -5.32 -16.29 -17.82
C PRO A 289 -5.96 -15.94 -19.17
N PRO A 290 -7.03 -15.11 -19.21
CA PRO A 290 -7.75 -14.80 -20.46
C PRO A 290 -6.85 -14.29 -21.58
N ASN A 291 -5.89 -13.43 -21.24
CA ASN A 291 -4.89 -12.88 -22.14
C ASN A 291 -3.88 -13.92 -22.67
N TRP A 292 -3.86 -15.14 -22.14
CA TRP A 292 -2.99 -16.23 -22.56
C TRP A 292 -3.73 -17.29 -23.39
N ARG A 293 -5.04 -17.12 -23.60
CA ARG A 293 -5.88 -17.99 -24.44
C ARG A 293 -5.80 -17.56 -25.91
N GLY A 294 -5.74 -18.53 -26.82
CA GLY A 294 -5.59 -18.29 -28.26
C GLY A 294 -6.37 -19.28 -29.12
N GLY A 295 -6.52 -18.97 -30.41
CA GLY A 295 -7.23 -19.85 -31.36
C GLY A 295 -8.75 -19.81 -31.19
N TRP A 296 -9.38 -20.99 -31.17
CA TRP A 296 -10.84 -21.15 -31.19
C TRP A 296 -11.57 -20.53 -29.97
N GLU A 297 -10.92 -20.49 -28.80
CA GLU A 297 -11.48 -19.89 -27.58
C GLU A 297 -11.76 -18.40 -27.82
N ARG A 298 -10.86 -17.70 -28.53
CA ARG A 298 -10.96 -16.26 -28.78
C ARG A 298 -11.92 -15.91 -29.92
N SER A 299 -12.11 -16.80 -30.90
CA SER A 299 -13.00 -16.56 -32.04
C SER A 299 -14.43 -17.04 -31.82
N ARG A 300 -14.68 -17.96 -30.88
CA ARG A 300 -16.01 -18.57 -30.68
C ARG A 300 -16.64 -18.28 -29.33
N GLU A 301 -15.88 -17.93 -28.30
CA GLU A 301 -16.47 -17.59 -27.01
C GLU A 301 -16.79 -16.09 -26.96
N PRO A 302 -18.08 -15.70 -26.78
CA PRO A 302 -18.53 -14.33 -26.99
C PRO A 302 -18.07 -13.32 -25.92
N PHE A 303 -17.55 -13.77 -24.78
CA PHE A 303 -17.25 -12.98 -23.60
C PHE A 303 -15.76 -12.97 -23.19
N VAL A 304 -14.86 -13.62 -23.94
CA VAL A 304 -13.40 -13.63 -23.67
C VAL A 304 -12.83 -12.20 -23.55
N GLY A 305 -13.26 -11.27 -24.41
CA GLY A 305 -12.85 -9.86 -24.30
C GLY A 305 -13.33 -9.20 -23.00
N SER A 306 -14.59 -9.44 -22.62
CA SER A 306 -15.16 -8.95 -21.37
C SER A 306 -14.59 -9.63 -20.13
N GLN A 307 -14.05 -10.85 -20.26
CA GLN A 307 -13.43 -11.60 -19.15
C GLN A 307 -12.16 -10.91 -18.66
N THR A 308 -11.25 -10.55 -19.57
CA THR A 308 -10.01 -9.82 -19.24
C THR A 308 -10.33 -8.46 -18.63
N TRP A 309 -11.26 -7.73 -19.25
CA TRP A 309 -11.72 -6.45 -18.72
C TRP A 309 -12.37 -6.60 -17.35
N GLY A 310 -13.16 -7.65 -17.13
CA GLY A 310 -13.79 -7.97 -15.85
C GLY A 310 -12.76 -8.18 -14.75
N TRP A 311 -11.72 -8.98 -15.02
CA TRP A 311 -10.64 -9.19 -14.06
C TRP A 311 -9.94 -7.87 -13.70
N PHE A 312 -9.57 -7.07 -14.70
CA PHE A 312 -9.02 -5.72 -14.46
C PHE A 312 -9.99 -4.83 -13.68
N SER A 313 -11.29 -4.90 -14.02
CA SER A 313 -12.35 -4.16 -13.35
C SER A 313 -12.35 -4.43 -11.85
N SER A 314 -12.24 -5.70 -11.46
CA SER A 314 -12.24 -6.11 -10.06
C SER A 314 -11.09 -5.45 -9.30
N ALA A 315 -9.87 -5.44 -9.86
CA ALA A 315 -8.74 -4.74 -9.24
C ALA A 315 -9.03 -3.24 -9.01
N THR A 316 -9.64 -2.57 -10.00
CA THR A 316 -9.95 -1.13 -9.89
C THR A 316 -10.98 -0.76 -8.84
N LEU A 317 -11.83 -1.72 -8.41
CA LEU A 317 -12.80 -1.49 -7.34
C LEU A 317 -12.13 -1.33 -5.97
N HIS A 318 -10.91 -1.83 -5.83
CA HIS A 318 -10.17 -1.90 -4.57
C HIS A 318 -8.90 -1.06 -4.58
N TYR A 319 -8.76 -0.08 -5.48
CA TYR A 319 -7.54 0.73 -5.59
C TYR A 319 -7.16 1.40 -4.26
N GLY A 320 -8.10 1.80 -3.42
CA GLY A 320 -7.79 2.59 -2.25
C GLY A 320 -7.39 4.02 -2.62
N SER A 321 -6.48 4.61 -1.85
CA SER A 321 -6.03 5.99 -2.03
C SER A 321 -5.04 6.14 -3.19
N SER A 322 -5.12 7.26 -3.89
CA SER A 322 -4.18 7.64 -4.95
C SER A 322 -4.25 9.15 -5.20
N LYS A 323 -3.46 9.66 -6.15
CA LYS A 323 -3.55 11.05 -6.62
C LYS A 323 -4.96 11.43 -7.10
N ASN A 324 -5.74 10.47 -7.60
CA ASN A 324 -7.09 10.72 -8.10
C ASN A 324 -8.11 10.93 -6.97
N GLY A 325 -7.71 10.80 -5.71
CA GLY A 325 -8.52 11.03 -4.52
C GLY A 325 -8.61 9.79 -3.62
N PRO A 326 -9.31 9.90 -2.48
CA PRO A 326 -9.55 8.77 -1.61
C PRO A 326 -10.45 7.75 -2.32
N GLY A 327 -10.01 6.50 -2.37
CA GLY A 327 -10.80 5.36 -2.82
C GLY A 327 -10.94 4.33 -1.70
N LEU A 328 -11.75 3.30 -1.96
CA LEU A 328 -11.90 2.17 -1.06
C LEU A 328 -10.91 1.07 -1.45
N GLY A 329 -10.31 0.43 -0.46
CA GLY A 329 -9.68 -0.88 -0.62
C GLY A 329 -10.73 -2.00 -0.56
N GLU A 330 -10.30 -3.22 -0.27
CA GLU A 330 -11.21 -4.33 0.04
C GLU A 330 -11.82 -4.14 1.45
N VAL A 331 -12.99 -3.51 1.50
CA VAL A 331 -13.68 -3.15 2.75
C VAL A 331 -14.43 -4.29 3.44
N ARG A 332 -14.58 -5.44 2.77
CA ARG A 332 -15.25 -6.63 3.34
C ARG A 332 -14.32 -7.43 4.24
N ALA A 333 -13.02 -7.15 4.24
CA ALA A 333 -12.09 -7.64 5.25
C ALA A 333 -11.71 -6.48 6.18
N LYS A 334 -11.94 -6.63 7.48
CA LYS A 334 -11.62 -5.59 8.47
C LYS A 334 -10.36 -5.95 9.22
N VAL A 335 -9.36 -5.09 9.19
CA VAL A 335 -8.10 -5.29 9.92
C VAL A 335 -8.36 -5.32 11.43
N LEU A 336 -7.80 -6.32 12.11
CA LEU A 336 -7.70 -6.36 13.57
C LEU A 336 -6.44 -5.60 13.99
N ASN A 337 -6.59 -4.30 14.19
CA ASN A 337 -5.49 -3.32 14.32
C ASN A 337 -4.42 -3.62 15.38
N CYS A 338 -4.77 -4.34 16.44
CA CYS A 338 -3.85 -4.66 17.54
C CYS A 338 -2.75 -5.69 17.16
N GLY A 339 -2.95 -6.46 16.09
CA GLY A 339 -2.01 -7.51 15.66
C GLY A 339 -1.43 -7.28 14.26
N ILE A 340 -1.27 -6.01 13.85
CA ILE A 340 -0.57 -5.69 12.60
C ILE A 340 0.92 -5.95 12.81
N MET A 341 1.41 -7.05 12.23
CA MET A 341 2.82 -7.43 12.32
C MET A 341 3.54 -7.02 11.04
N SER A 342 4.75 -6.49 11.18
CA SER A 342 5.57 -6.10 10.03
C SER A 342 7.03 -6.48 10.21
N TYR A 343 7.66 -6.97 9.14
CA TYR A 343 9.09 -7.29 9.08
C TYR A 343 9.96 -6.09 8.77
N TYR A 344 9.37 -4.90 8.77
CA TYR A 344 10.09 -3.64 8.97
C TYR A 344 10.35 -3.33 10.45
N SER A 345 9.78 -4.11 11.37
CA SER A 345 10.01 -3.98 12.81
C SER A 345 11.51 -4.00 13.14
N PRO A 346 11.99 -3.14 14.06
CA PRO A 346 13.38 -3.11 14.49
C PRO A 346 13.90 -4.45 15.03
N GLN A 347 13.02 -5.37 15.46
CA GLN A 347 13.42 -6.69 15.97
C GLN A 347 14.17 -7.55 14.93
N PHE A 348 14.01 -7.27 13.63
CA PHE A 348 14.70 -7.98 12.54
C PHE A 348 15.99 -7.23 12.14
N GLU A 349 16.97 -7.20 13.05
CA GLU A 349 18.19 -6.39 12.92
C GLU A 349 19.04 -6.76 11.70
N ASN A 350 19.11 -8.03 11.29
CA ASN A 350 19.90 -8.42 10.14
C ASN A 350 19.25 -7.96 8.83
N LEU A 351 17.94 -8.16 8.66
CA LEU A 351 17.19 -7.60 7.52
C LEU A 351 17.31 -6.07 7.45
N LYS A 352 17.16 -5.38 8.58
CA LYS A 352 17.33 -3.92 8.67
C LYS A 352 18.74 -3.49 8.26
N ARG A 353 19.78 -4.16 8.76
CA ARG A 353 21.18 -3.85 8.43
C ARG A 353 21.47 -4.05 6.94
N LEU A 354 21.09 -5.19 6.37
CA LEU A 354 21.35 -5.52 4.97
C LEU A 354 20.62 -4.57 4.01
N ARG A 355 19.37 -4.23 4.33
CA ARG A 355 18.60 -3.21 3.60
C ARG A 355 19.31 -1.85 3.61
N ALA A 356 19.76 -1.39 4.78
CA ALA A 356 20.49 -0.13 4.90
C ALA A 356 21.84 -0.15 4.15
N GLU A 357 22.54 -1.28 4.13
CA GLU A 357 23.79 -1.46 3.35
C GLU A 357 23.53 -1.35 1.84
N ASP A 358 22.49 -2.02 1.33
CA ASP A 358 22.11 -1.96 -0.08
C ASP A 358 21.69 -0.55 -0.52
N GLU A 359 20.84 0.12 0.27
CA GLU A 359 20.42 1.50 0.00
C GLU A 359 21.59 2.49 0.06
N ARG A 360 22.57 2.29 0.95
CA ARG A 360 23.77 3.14 0.99
C ARG A 360 24.62 3.03 -0.28
N MET A 361 24.72 1.82 -0.85
CA MET A 361 25.48 1.59 -2.08
C MET A 361 24.79 2.18 -3.30
N SER A 362 23.45 2.14 -3.34
CA SER A 362 22.67 2.54 -4.52
C SER A 362 22.15 3.99 -4.49
N LEU A 363 21.91 4.57 -3.31
CA LEU A 363 21.19 5.85 -3.15
C LEU A 363 22.05 6.99 -2.58
N ASN A 364 23.38 6.86 -2.60
CA ASN A 364 24.34 7.89 -2.17
C ASN A 364 24.10 8.41 -0.72
N LEU A 365 23.99 7.50 0.23
CA LEU A 365 23.76 7.80 1.65
C LEU A 365 25.06 7.82 2.47
N THR A 366 25.06 8.49 3.63
CA THR A 366 26.12 8.38 4.66
C THR A 366 25.98 7.07 5.45
N ALA A 367 26.99 6.76 6.29
CA ALA A 367 26.89 5.64 7.23
C ALA A 367 25.71 5.79 8.20
N ASP A 368 25.37 7.02 8.57
CA ASP A 368 24.22 7.34 9.43
C ASP A 368 22.89 7.44 8.68
N GLY A 369 22.87 7.17 7.37
CA GLY A 369 21.65 7.17 6.56
C GLY A 369 21.22 8.55 6.03
N PHE A 370 22.06 9.57 6.11
CA PHE A 370 21.76 10.89 5.55
C PHE A 370 22.07 10.94 4.06
N TRP A 371 21.20 11.58 3.27
CA TRP A 371 21.44 11.74 1.85
C TRP A 371 22.54 12.76 1.56
N LYS A 372 23.50 12.39 0.69
CA LYS A 372 24.64 13.26 0.30
C LYS A 372 24.35 14.11 -0.93
N GLY A 373 23.16 14.00 -1.52
CA GLY A 373 22.78 14.65 -2.77
C GLY A 373 22.81 13.70 -3.99
N GLU A 374 22.72 14.28 -5.18
CA GLU A 374 22.49 13.60 -6.46
C GLU A 374 23.60 12.63 -6.93
N GLY A 375 24.74 12.60 -6.24
CA GLY A 375 25.85 11.69 -6.54
C GLY A 375 26.50 12.00 -7.89
N LEU A 376 27.12 10.99 -8.51
CA LEU A 376 27.92 11.14 -9.73
C LEU A 376 27.10 11.49 -10.98
N SER A 377 25.79 11.21 -10.98
CA SER A 377 24.92 11.48 -12.12
C SER A 377 24.60 12.97 -12.29
N GLY A 378 24.70 13.76 -11.20
CA GLY A 378 24.35 15.17 -11.19
C GLY A 378 22.85 15.47 -11.36
N ASN A 379 21.97 14.46 -11.40
CA ASN A 379 20.54 14.65 -11.63
C ASN A 379 19.74 14.48 -10.32
N ARG A 380 19.49 15.60 -9.64
CA ARG A 380 18.73 15.65 -8.39
C ARG A 380 17.31 15.08 -8.50
N THR A 381 16.59 15.40 -9.58
CA THR A 381 15.22 14.93 -9.78
C THR A 381 15.17 13.41 -9.91
N LEU A 382 16.12 12.81 -10.62
CA LEU A 382 16.20 11.35 -10.73
C LEU A 382 16.56 10.72 -9.38
N ALA A 383 17.56 11.25 -8.68
CA ALA A 383 17.97 10.72 -7.38
C ALA A 383 16.84 10.79 -6.33
N LEU A 384 16.06 11.87 -6.31
CA LEU A 384 14.87 11.97 -5.45
C LEU A 384 13.78 10.97 -5.83
N LYS A 385 13.60 10.67 -7.13
CA LYS A 385 12.66 9.62 -7.58
C LYS A 385 13.12 8.23 -7.15
N ASP A 386 14.42 7.94 -7.22
CA ASP A 386 14.97 6.66 -6.78
C ASP A 386 14.79 6.49 -5.27
N LEU A 387 15.08 7.54 -4.48
CA LEU A 387 14.77 7.57 -3.05
C LEU A 387 13.28 7.35 -2.78
N LEU A 388 12.40 8.11 -3.45
CA LEU A 388 10.94 8.01 -3.29
C LEU A 388 10.42 6.59 -3.54
N ARG A 389 11.05 5.81 -4.42
CA ARG A 389 10.57 4.50 -4.88
C ARG A 389 11.30 3.31 -4.27
N ARG A 390 12.33 3.55 -3.44
CA ARG A 390 13.26 2.53 -2.92
C ARG A 390 12.60 1.30 -2.28
N ARG A 391 11.46 1.50 -1.59
CA ARG A 391 10.68 0.41 -0.98
C ARG A 391 10.28 -0.69 -1.97
N ARG A 392 10.10 -0.36 -3.26
CA ARG A 392 9.63 -1.29 -4.29
C ARG A 392 10.53 -2.52 -4.43
N TYR A 393 11.82 -2.38 -4.11
CA TYR A 393 12.82 -3.44 -4.27
C TYR A 393 13.11 -4.20 -2.98
N HIS A 394 12.46 -3.85 -1.88
CA HIS A 394 12.63 -4.57 -0.64
C HIS A 394 12.03 -5.97 -0.74
N HIS A 395 12.78 -7.00 -0.33
CA HIS A 395 12.30 -8.39 -0.26
C HIS A 395 13.01 -9.10 0.91
N LEU A 396 12.58 -10.32 1.25
CA LEU A 396 13.01 -11.02 2.47
C LEU A 396 14.00 -12.17 2.19
N GLU A 397 14.61 -12.20 1.00
CA GLU A 397 15.56 -13.26 0.59
C GLU A 397 16.75 -13.41 1.55
N ASN A 398 17.14 -12.32 2.21
CA ASN A 398 18.26 -12.30 3.15
C ASN A 398 17.86 -12.63 4.60
N ALA A 399 16.62 -13.07 4.85
CA ALA A 399 16.18 -13.49 6.18
C ALA A 399 16.95 -14.74 6.61
N THR A 400 17.55 -14.70 7.80
CA THR A 400 18.19 -15.88 8.39
C THR A 400 17.15 -16.90 8.86
N SER A 401 17.56 -18.15 9.07
CA SER A 401 16.68 -19.17 9.66
C SER A 401 16.17 -18.78 11.05
N ASP A 402 16.99 -18.08 11.84
CA ASP A 402 16.59 -17.57 13.16
C ASP A 402 15.57 -16.44 13.04
N GLU A 403 15.74 -15.51 12.09
CA GLU A 403 14.74 -14.47 11.80
C GLU A 403 13.43 -15.08 11.28
N ALA A 404 13.48 -16.09 10.41
CA ALA A 404 12.30 -16.79 9.92
C ALA A 404 11.54 -17.50 11.08
N ALA A 405 12.27 -18.13 11.99
CA ALA A 405 11.69 -18.75 13.19
C ALA A 405 11.08 -17.69 14.13
N LEU A 406 11.74 -16.54 14.28
CA LEU A 406 11.23 -15.41 15.06
C LEU A 406 9.95 -14.84 14.44
N MET A 407 9.91 -14.63 13.12
CA MET A 407 8.70 -14.18 12.41
C MET A 407 7.52 -15.09 12.72
N ARG A 408 7.73 -16.40 12.56
CA ARG A 408 6.69 -17.41 12.80
C ARG A 408 6.22 -17.42 14.26
N THR A 409 7.16 -17.41 15.22
CA THR A 409 6.83 -17.41 16.65
C THR A 409 6.10 -16.14 17.07
N SER A 410 6.55 -14.98 16.58
CA SER A 410 5.90 -13.69 16.83
C SER A 410 4.49 -13.66 16.25
N SER A 411 4.30 -14.21 15.04
CA SER A 411 2.97 -14.31 14.42
C SER A 411 2.03 -15.26 15.14
N GLU A 412 2.50 -16.44 15.53
CA GLU A 412 1.68 -17.39 16.29
C GLU A 412 1.22 -16.81 17.64
N ARG A 413 2.08 -16.08 18.35
CA ARG A 413 1.72 -15.37 19.59
C ARG A 413 0.66 -14.29 19.33
N ALA A 414 0.88 -13.39 18.37
CA ALA A 414 -0.05 -12.29 18.09
C ALA A 414 -1.45 -12.83 17.72
N LEU A 415 -1.48 -13.83 16.83
CA LEU A 415 -2.71 -14.46 16.38
C LEU A 415 -3.44 -15.19 17.53
N ARG A 416 -2.71 -15.85 18.42
CA ARG A 416 -3.29 -16.51 19.60
C ARG A 416 -3.93 -15.50 20.55
N GLY A 417 -3.23 -14.41 20.89
CA GLY A 417 -3.77 -13.35 21.76
C GLY A 417 -5.06 -12.74 21.22
N LEU A 418 -5.11 -12.50 19.90
CA LEU A 418 -6.33 -12.02 19.22
C LEU A 418 -7.49 -13.03 19.21
N LEU A 419 -7.20 -14.34 19.20
CA LEU A 419 -8.23 -15.39 19.27
C LEU A 419 -8.82 -15.54 20.67
N GLU A 420 -7.97 -15.50 21.69
CA GLU A 420 -8.35 -15.69 23.09
C GLU A 420 -9.08 -14.45 23.66
N GLY A 421 -9.00 -13.32 22.94
CA GLY A 421 -9.55 -12.05 23.39
C GLY A 421 -8.74 -11.44 24.53
N ASP A 422 -7.43 -11.72 24.54
CA ASP A 422 -6.52 -11.20 25.57
C ASP A 422 -6.39 -9.67 25.43
N ASN A 423 -6.48 -8.96 26.56
CA ASN A 423 -6.86 -7.55 26.63
C ASN A 423 -5.69 -6.55 26.53
N ASP A 424 -4.50 -6.97 26.09
CA ASP A 424 -3.33 -6.09 25.95
C ASP A 424 -3.38 -5.21 24.68
N CYS A 425 -4.58 -4.97 24.17
CA CYS A 425 -4.85 -4.13 23.01
C CYS A 425 -5.35 -2.75 23.43
N SER A 426 -4.78 -1.69 22.87
CA SER A 426 -5.21 -0.32 23.15
C SER A 426 -6.61 0.02 22.60
N GLY A 427 -7.09 -0.76 21.62
CA GLY A 427 -8.31 -0.47 20.86
C GLY A 427 -8.12 0.60 19.78
N ALA A 428 -6.89 1.06 19.55
CA ALA A 428 -6.60 2.04 18.51
C ALA A 428 -6.81 1.47 17.10
N ASP A 429 -7.40 2.30 16.23
CA ASP A 429 -7.48 2.02 14.80
C ASP A 429 -6.23 2.58 14.09
N TRP A 430 -5.14 1.82 14.15
CA TRP A 430 -3.85 2.19 13.57
C TRP A 430 -3.93 2.39 12.05
N GLY A 431 -4.68 1.55 11.35
CA GLY A 431 -4.92 1.69 9.91
C GLY A 431 -5.63 3.00 9.57
N LEU A 432 -6.68 3.36 10.31
CA LEU A 432 -7.37 4.64 10.12
C LEU A 432 -6.46 5.84 10.40
N MET A 433 -5.74 5.81 11.53
CA MET A 433 -4.84 6.89 11.94
C MET A 433 -3.75 7.14 10.90
N ILE A 434 -3.10 6.08 10.41
CA ILE A 434 -2.03 6.16 9.42
C ILE A 434 -2.58 6.66 8.08
N ASN A 435 -3.74 6.17 7.63
CA ASN A 435 -4.37 6.66 6.40
C ASN A 435 -4.78 8.14 6.48
N GLU A 436 -5.29 8.61 7.62
CA GLU A 436 -5.59 10.02 7.85
C GLU A 436 -4.32 10.88 7.70
N ILE A 437 -3.22 10.48 8.35
CA ILE A 437 -1.94 11.18 8.27
C ILE A 437 -1.44 11.22 6.82
N THR A 438 -1.45 10.09 6.10
CA THR A 438 -1.01 10.00 4.71
C THR A 438 -1.78 10.97 3.83
N GLN A 439 -3.11 10.95 3.87
CA GLN A 439 -3.97 11.74 2.99
C GLN A 439 -3.86 13.24 3.28
N THR A 440 -3.94 13.62 4.56
CA THR A 440 -3.87 15.03 4.96
C THR A 440 -2.49 15.63 4.71
N THR A 441 -1.43 14.89 5.00
CA THR A 441 -0.06 15.36 4.81
C THR A 441 0.31 15.44 3.33
N THR A 442 -0.07 14.45 2.51
CA THR A 442 0.21 14.47 1.07
C THR A 442 -0.35 15.73 0.41
N LEU A 443 -1.61 16.07 0.71
CA LEU A 443 -2.22 17.29 0.20
C LEU A 443 -1.47 18.55 0.67
N GLN A 444 -1.19 18.66 1.97
CA GLN A 444 -0.49 19.80 2.55
C GLN A 444 0.91 20.02 1.94
N LEU A 445 1.68 18.95 1.69
CA LEU A 445 3.00 19.03 1.07
C LEU A 445 2.94 19.53 -0.37
N HIS A 446 1.97 19.04 -1.16
CA HIS A 446 1.79 19.47 -2.54
C HIS A 446 1.30 20.93 -2.65
N GLU A 447 0.33 21.34 -1.82
CA GLU A 447 -0.15 22.73 -1.77
C GLU A 447 0.98 23.69 -1.38
N MET A 448 1.77 23.33 -0.38
CA MET A 448 2.93 24.12 0.05
C MET A 448 3.99 24.22 -1.04
N THR A 449 4.25 23.12 -1.75
CA THR A 449 5.18 23.09 -2.89
C THR A 449 4.75 24.03 -4.00
N ILE A 450 3.46 24.02 -4.36
CA ILE A 450 2.88 24.92 -5.38
C ILE A 450 3.01 26.38 -4.94
N ALA A 451 2.66 26.69 -3.68
CA ALA A 451 2.74 28.05 -3.15
C ALA A 451 4.17 28.61 -3.16
N ILE A 452 5.15 27.82 -2.69
CA ILE A 452 6.56 28.24 -2.67
C ILE A 452 7.10 28.41 -4.10
N SER A 453 6.82 27.46 -4.98
CA SER A 453 7.34 27.45 -6.36
C SER A 453 6.81 28.59 -7.23
N SER A 454 5.74 29.27 -6.80
CA SER A 454 5.21 30.44 -7.49
C SER A 454 6.06 31.71 -7.33
N PHE A 455 7.07 31.70 -6.44
CA PHE A 455 7.93 32.86 -6.13
C PHE A 455 8.44 33.66 -7.37
N PRO A 456 8.93 33.04 -8.46
CA PRO A 456 9.43 33.77 -9.62
C PRO A 456 8.41 34.76 -10.22
N ASN A 457 7.12 34.45 -10.13
CA ASN A 457 6.03 35.31 -10.62
C ASN A 457 5.82 36.57 -9.76
N HIS A 458 6.41 36.61 -8.56
CA HIS A 458 6.19 37.64 -7.55
C HIS A 458 7.44 38.46 -7.21
N ALA A 459 8.59 38.15 -7.82
CA ALA A 459 9.90 38.76 -7.52
C ALA A 459 10.06 40.22 -8.02
N HIS A 460 9.06 40.79 -8.69
CA HIS A 460 9.20 42.07 -9.40
C HIS A 460 8.91 43.32 -8.56
N ASN A 461 8.00 43.22 -7.57
CA ASN A 461 7.54 44.36 -6.77
C ASN A 461 7.34 43.94 -5.29
N GLN A 462 7.45 44.89 -4.37
CA GLN A 462 7.25 44.67 -2.94
C GLN A 462 5.83 44.21 -2.61
N SER A 463 4.81 44.75 -3.29
CA SER A 463 3.42 44.33 -3.07
C SER A 463 3.17 42.89 -3.53
N THR A 464 3.76 42.48 -4.65
CA THR A 464 3.64 41.09 -5.14
C THR A 464 4.41 40.12 -4.25
N LEU A 465 5.58 40.54 -3.75
CA LEU A 465 6.36 39.76 -2.79
C LEU A 465 5.61 39.59 -1.45
N GLN A 466 4.99 40.65 -0.94
CA GLN A 466 4.17 40.58 0.27
C GLN A 466 2.96 39.67 0.08
N PHE A 467 2.31 39.72 -1.09
CA PHE A 467 1.21 38.82 -1.43
C PHE A 467 1.68 37.36 -1.42
N TRP A 468 2.77 37.03 -2.13
CA TRP A 468 3.35 35.70 -2.13
C TRP A 468 3.70 35.21 -0.72
N MET A 469 4.37 36.05 0.07
CA MET A 469 4.73 35.70 1.45
C MET A 469 3.49 35.47 2.32
N SER A 470 2.44 36.27 2.13
CA SER A 470 1.16 36.07 2.82
C SER A 470 0.51 34.76 2.40
N SER A 471 0.56 34.38 1.13
CA SER A 471 0.02 33.10 0.64
C SER A 471 0.78 31.91 1.23
N VAL A 472 2.12 31.93 1.19
CA VAL A 472 2.96 30.87 1.78
C VAL A 472 2.75 30.79 3.30
N ARG A 473 2.61 31.94 3.97
CA ARG A 473 2.29 32.02 5.40
C ARG A 473 0.93 31.43 5.73
N SER A 474 -0.11 31.71 4.93
CA SER A 474 -1.44 31.11 5.12
C SER A 474 -1.40 29.59 4.99
N GLN A 475 -0.66 29.05 4.01
CA GLN A 475 -0.49 27.61 3.83
C GLN A 475 0.21 26.97 5.03
N SER A 476 1.32 27.55 5.48
CA SER A 476 2.02 27.07 6.68
C SER A 476 1.15 27.19 7.92
N HIS A 477 0.38 28.26 8.08
CA HIS A 477 -0.41 28.51 9.29
C HIS A 477 -1.44 27.42 9.58
N MET A 478 -2.07 26.86 8.54
CA MET A 478 -3.06 25.78 8.72
C MET A 478 -2.43 24.53 9.34
N PHE A 479 -1.21 24.18 8.93
CA PHE A 479 -0.44 23.13 9.60
C PHE A 479 -0.09 23.56 11.04
N LEU A 480 0.41 24.79 11.22
CA LEU A 480 0.95 25.27 12.50
C LEU A 480 -0.07 25.40 13.66
N VAL A 481 -1.31 25.74 13.33
CA VAL A 481 -2.32 26.19 14.31
C VAL A 481 -2.67 25.14 15.38
N SER A 482 -2.44 23.86 15.10
CA SER A 482 -2.80 22.77 16.02
C SER A 482 -1.76 22.50 17.12
N PHE A 483 -0.59 23.15 17.06
CA PHE A 483 0.51 22.90 17.99
C PHE A 483 1.35 24.15 18.35
N LEU A 484 1.28 25.24 17.57
CA LEU A 484 2.04 26.47 17.81
C LEU A 484 1.25 27.47 18.67
N GLU A 485 1.89 27.97 19.72
CA GLU A 485 1.42 29.13 20.47
C GLU A 485 2.21 30.38 20.03
N PHE A 486 1.51 31.40 19.52
CA PHE A 486 2.20 32.58 19.00
C PHE A 486 2.86 33.38 20.13
N PRO A 487 4.15 33.76 19.99
CA PRO A 487 4.86 34.50 21.02
C PRO A 487 4.33 35.94 21.11
N ALA A 488 4.16 36.45 22.33
CA ALA A 488 3.82 37.85 22.57
C ALA A 488 5.03 38.81 22.42
N THR A 489 6.23 38.27 22.25
CA THR A 489 7.48 39.05 22.12
C THR A 489 7.72 39.53 20.69
N LYS A 490 8.46 40.64 20.56
CA LYS A 490 8.99 41.14 19.28
C LYS A 490 10.40 40.63 18.99
N ASP A 491 10.99 39.88 19.90
CA ASP A 491 12.30 39.26 19.70
C ASP A 491 12.23 38.23 18.57
N LEU A 492 13.10 38.38 17.57
CA LEU A 492 13.14 37.49 16.41
C LEU A 492 13.82 36.14 16.72
N SER A 493 14.61 36.06 17.80
CA SER A 493 15.31 34.84 18.21
C SER A 493 14.34 33.71 18.62
N VAL A 494 13.12 34.07 19.05
CA VAL A 494 12.06 33.11 19.39
C VAL A 494 11.65 32.23 18.20
N TRP A 495 11.93 32.68 16.97
CA TRP A 495 11.67 31.93 15.75
C TRP A 495 12.87 31.09 15.29
N ASP A 496 13.95 31.01 16.07
CA ASP A 496 15.06 30.11 15.77
C ASP A 496 14.68 28.65 16.04
N ILE A 497 15.20 27.73 15.23
CA ILE A 497 14.97 26.27 15.35
C ILE A 497 15.45 25.72 16.71
N GLY A 498 16.42 26.38 17.34
CA GLY A 498 16.93 26.03 18.67
C GLY A 498 16.17 26.64 19.84
N SER A 499 15.11 27.43 19.59
CA SER A 499 14.33 28.08 20.64
C SER A 499 13.46 27.11 21.43
N ASP A 500 13.13 27.48 22.67
CA ASP A 500 12.18 26.72 23.50
C ASP A 500 10.82 26.62 22.81
N LEU A 501 10.37 27.70 22.15
CA LEU A 501 9.13 27.71 21.37
C LEU A 501 9.13 26.63 20.30
N PHE A 502 10.22 26.48 19.54
CA PHE A 502 10.33 25.43 18.52
C PHE A 502 10.28 24.04 19.15
N GLN A 503 10.98 23.80 20.26
CA GLN A 503 11.03 22.48 20.89
C GLN A 503 9.67 22.06 21.47
N GLU A 504 8.97 22.97 22.14
CA GLU A 504 7.62 22.72 22.65
C GLU A 504 6.63 22.46 21.51
N THR A 505 6.70 23.27 20.45
CA THR A 505 5.87 23.13 19.25
C THR A 505 6.14 21.78 18.56
N TYR A 506 7.40 21.40 18.44
CA TYR A 506 7.82 20.11 17.88
C TYR A 506 7.30 18.93 18.71
N ALA A 507 7.39 18.99 20.04
CA ALA A 507 6.89 17.95 20.91
C ALA A 507 5.36 17.79 20.79
N ARG A 508 4.61 18.90 20.78
CA ARG A 508 3.15 18.90 20.56
C ARG A 508 2.78 18.32 19.19
N CYS A 509 3.56 18.62 18.16
CA CYS A 509 3.36 18.10 16.81
C CYS A 509 3.65 16.60 16.72
N ARG A 510 4.87 16.17 17.09
CA ARG A 510 5.37 14.79 16.98
C ARG A 510 4.48 13.77 17.68
N TYR A 511 4.03 14.08 18.90
CA TYR A 511 3.28 13.14 19.73
C TYR A 511 1.76 13.33 19.64
N ARG A 512 1.25 14.15 18.71
CA ARG A 512 -0.19 14.50 18.67
C ARG A 512 -1.12 13.29 18.61
N TYR A 513 -0.75 12.27 17.82
CA TYR A 513 -1.55 11.07 17.62
C TYR A 513 -1.37 10.02 18.71
N THR A 514 -0.25 10.06 19.45
CA THR A 514 0.16 9.02 20.41
C THR A 514 0.30 9.52 21.83
N ARG A 515 0.00 10.79 22.14
CA ARG A 515 0.25 11.37 23.47
C ARG A 515 -0.42 10.58 24.58
N LEU A 516 -1.65 10.10 24.37
CA LEU A 516 -2.39 9.30 25.35
C LEU A 516 -1.89 7.84 25.46
N MET A 517 -0.92 7.45 24.63
CA MET A 517 -0.25 6.15 24.64
C MET A 517 1.22 6.30 25.07
N ALA A 518 1.61 7.45 25.64
CA ALA A 518 2.97 7.63 26.13
C ALA A 518 3.24 6.65 27.29
N PRO A 519 4.51 6.24 27.52
CA PRO A 519 4.85 5.32 28.61
C PRO A 519 4.39 5.79 30.01
N SER A 520 4.19 7.09 30.20
CA SER A 520 3.69 7.67 31.45
C SER A 520 2.19 7.47 31.70
N GLU A 521 1.42 7.11 30.67
CA GLU A 521 -0.05 6.97 30.75
C GLU A 521 -0.50 5.55 31.13
N ASP A 522 0.43 4.61 31.33
CA ASP A 522 0.18 3.22 31.75
C ASP A 522 -0.83 2.46 30.87
N VAL A 523 -0.87 2.81 29.57
CA VAL A 523 -1.68 2.09 28.57
C VAL A 523 -0.95 0.84 28.14
N ALA A 524 -1.60 -0.33 28.30
CA ALA A 524 -1.09 -1.60 27.78
C ALA A 524 -1.10 -1.56 26.24
N LEU A 525 0.07 -1.80 25.65
CA LEU A 525 0.26 -1.94 24.21
C LEU A 525 0.86 -3.31 23.94
N SER A 526 0.31 -4.03 22.96
CA SER A 526 0.95 -5.23 22.44
C SER A 526 2.32 -4.88 21.82
N PRO A 527 3.24 -5.85 21.65
CA PRO A 527 4.50 -5.62 20.94
C PRO A 527 4.30 -4.99 19.55
N GLU A 528 3.25 -5.40 18.83
CA GLU A 528 2.86 -4.82 17.54
C GLU A 528 2.45 -3.36 17.68
N GLU A 529 1.67 -3.01 18.69
CA GLU A 529 1.24 -1.63 18.93
C GLU A 529 2.39 -0.72 19.38
N VAL A 530 3.40 -1.27 20.06
CA VAL A 530 4.63 -0.53 20.38
C VAL A 530 5.37 -0.13 19.10
N ASP A 531 5.47 -1.03 18.13
CA ASP A 531 6.05 -0.74 16.82
C ASP A 531 5.21 0.30 16.05
N LEU A 532 3.88 0.18 16.06
CA LEU A 532 2.98 1.14 15.40
C LEU A 532 3.08 2.54 16.01
N ARG A 533 3.14 2.64 17.35
CA ARG A 533 3.36 3.90 18.06
C ARG A 533 4.68 4.54 17.63
N TRP A 534 5.77 3.76 17.65
CA TRP A 534 7.10 4.22 17.23
C TRP A 534 7.07 4.75 15.79
N VAL A 535 6.42 4.03 14.89
CA VAL A 535 6.32 4.38 13.46
C VAL A 535 5.54 5.67 13.22
N VAL A 536 4.43 5.87 13.94
CA VAL A 536 3.66 7.13 13.88
C VAL A 536 4.51 8.29 14.40
N GLU A 537 5.18 8.12 15.54
CA GLU A 537 6.00 9.17 16.16
C GLU A 537 7.23 9.54 15.32
N GLU A 538 7.91 8.56 14.71
CA GLU A 538 9.05 8.82 13.84
C GLU A 538 8.63 9.47 12.52
N THR A 539 7.60 8.93 11.86
CA THR A 539 7.15 9.43 10.55
C THR A 539 6.55 10.82 10.68
N PHE A 540 5.62 11.01 11.62
CA PHE A 540 5.03 12.33 11.86
C PHE A 540 6.03 13.29 12.49
N GLY A 541 6.96 12.79 13.31
CA GLY A 541 8.10 13.57 13.81
C GLY A 541 9.01 14.11 12.71
N ALA A 542 9.25 13.36 11.63
CA ALA A 542 9.99 13.85 10.47
C ALA A 542 9.21 14.93 9.70
N ILE A 543 7.90 14.73 9.49
CA ILE A 543 6.99 15.72 8.90
C ILE A 543 7.02 17.03 9.69
N CYS A 544 6.81 16.95 11.00
CA CYS A 544 6.87 18.08 11.92
C CYS A 544 8.23 18.77 11.86
N SER A 545 9.33 18.01 11.84
CA SER A 545 10.69 18.58 11.81
C SER A 545 10.89 19.51 10.62
N VAL A 546 10.49 19.08 9.42
CA VAL A 546 10.67 19.84 8.18
C VAL A 546 9.66 20.99 8.10
N LEU A 547 8.37 20.72 8.31
CA LEU A 547 7.32 21.72 8.15
C LEU A 547 7.39 22.82 9.21
N LEU A 548 7.77 22.50 10.46
CA LEU A 548 8.03 23.51 11.48
C LEU A 548 9.26 24.36 11.15
N THR A 549 10.32 23.76 10.61
CA THR A 549 11.52 24.51 10.19
C THR A 549 11.17 25.54 9.13
N ILE A 550 10.34 25.15 8.15
CA ILE A 550 9.83 26.04 7.11
C ILE A 550 8.91 27.11 7.74
N GLY A 551 7.96 26.70 8.57
CA GLY A 551 6.99 27.60 9.23
C GLY A 551 7.63 28.66 10.13
N PHE A 552 8.63 28.29 10.93
CA PHE A 552 9.38 29.25 11.76
C PHE A 552 10.21 30.20 10.90
N GLY A 553 10.82 29.71 9.81
CA GLY A 553 11.49 30.54 8.81
C GLY A 553 10.55 31.55 8.15
N ILE A 554 9.30 31.14 7.88
CA ILE A 554 8.23 31.98 7.34
C ILE A 554 7.86 33.09 8.33
N GLU A 555 7.56 32.75 9.58
CA GLU A 555 7.16 33.73 10.61
C GLU A 555 8.30 34.72 10.91
N ARG A 556 9.55 34.24 10.99
CA ARG A 556 10.72 35.12 11.14
C ARG A 556 10.86 36.10 9.98
N SER A 557 10.70 35.61 8.75
CA SER A 557 10.79 36.44 7.54
C SER A 557 9.64 37.46 7.49
N TRP A 558 8.44 37.06 7.90
CA TRP A 558 7.27 37.93 7.99
C TRP A 558 7.48 39.06 9.00
N ALA A 559 7.90 38.72 10.21
CA ALA A 559 8.18 39.69 11.27
C ALA A 559 9.28 40.68 10.88
N THR A 560 10.30 40.22 10.17
CA THR A 560 11.45 41.04 9.74
C THR A 560 11.07 42.06 8.67
N HIS A 561 10.28 41.65 7.66
CA HIS A 561 10.08 42.42 6.43
C HIS A 561 8.70 43.09 6.30
N PHE A 562 7.66 42.57 6.95
CA PHE A 562 6.26 42.99 6.67
C PHE A 562 5.48 43.48 7.90
N GLN A 563 5.96 43.29 9.12
CA GLN A 563 5.26 43.68 10.36
C GLN A 563 5.54 45.12 10.82
N LYS A 564 6.41 45.87 10.12
CA LYS A 564 6.75 47.26 10.49
C LYS A 564 5.67 48.24 10.00
N PRO A 565 5.25 49.24 10.81
CA PRO A 565 4.27 50.23 10.37
C PRO A 565 4.79 51.03 9.18
N SER A 566 4.03 51.06 8.10
CA SER A 566 4.32 51.88 6.91
C SER A 566 4.14 53.37 7.23
N THR A 567 5.23 54.10 7.41
CA THR A 567 5.18 55.57 7.46
C THR A 567 4.83 56.13 6.08
N LYS A 568 3.98 57.17 5.98
CA LYS A 568 3.54 57.78 4.70
C LYS A 568 4.67 58.11 3.69
N LYS A 569 5.91 58.28 4.15
CA LYS A 569 7.12 58.54 3.33
C LYS A 569 7.70 57.29 2.63
N SER A 570 7.30 56.08 3.01
CA SER A 570 7.77 54.82 2.43
C SER A 570 6.94 54.34 1.23
N LEU A 571 5.77 54.96 0.98
CA LEU A 571 4.86 54.62 -0.12
C LEU A 571 5.35 55.15 -1.50
N GLU A 572 6.19 56.18 -1.53
CA GLU A 572 6.69 56.78 -2.78
C GLU A 572 8.10 56.27 -3.20
N ILE A 573 8.83 55.58 -2.30
CA ILE A 573 10.26 55.25 -2.48
C ILE A 573 10.51 53.75 -2.77
N HIS A 574 9.53 52.86 -2.57
CA HIS A 574 9.71 51.40 -2.69
C HIS A 574 8.81 50.71 -3.72
N ALA A 575 8.71 51.26 -4.93
CA ALA A 575 8.01 50.59 -6.03
C ALA A 575 8.77 49.36 -6.60
N THR A 576 10.04 49.19 -6.25
CA THR A 576 10.91 48.09 -6.70
C THR A 576 11.62 47.45 -5.51
N THR A 577 11.57 46.12 -5.41
CA THR A 577 12.31 45.36 -4.40
C THR A 577 13.81 45.41 -4.70
N SER A 578 14.62 45.62 -3.66
CA SER A 578 16.08 45.57 -3.84
C SER A 578 16.53 44.17 -4.26
N ALA A 579 17.55 44.09 -5.13
CA ALA A 579 18.10 42.82 -5.60
C ALA A 579 18.54 41.89 -4.44
N SER A 580 19.07 42.46 -3.35
CA SER A 580 19.45 41.69 -2.16
C SER A 580 18.26 41.02 -1.46
N VAL A 581 17.11 41.69 -1.39
CA VAL A 581 15.90 41.14 -0.77
C VAL A 581 15.30 40.05 -1.65
N ASN A 582 15.25 40.28 -2.97
CA ASN A 582 14.80 39.25 -3.91
C ASN A 582 15.70 38.00 -3.87
N ASN A 583 17.02 38.16 -3.84
CA ASN A 583 17.96 37.04 -3.74
C ASN A 583 17.77 36.26 -2.43
N HIS A 584 17.50 36.95 -1.32
CA HIS A 584 17.22 36.30 -0.04
C HIS A 584 15.96 35.42 -0.11
N PHE A 585 14.84 35.95 -0.61
CA PHE A 585 13.61 35.17 -0.75
C PHE A 585 13.69 34.08 -1.82
N ALA A 586 14.47 34.28 -2.88
CA ALA A 586 14.78 33.24 -3.85
C ALA A 586 15.50 32.05 -3.18
N HIS A 587 16.52 32.34 -2.36
CA HIS A 587 17.23 31.31 -1.60
C HIS A 587 16.30 30.59 -0.60
N LEU A 588 15.44 31.32 0.11
CA LEU A 588 14.44 30.72 1.01
C LEU A 588 13.48 29.80 0.26
N ALA A 589 12.93 30.25 -0.88
CA ALA A 589 12.03 29.46 -1.71
C ALA A 589 12.71 28.17 -2.18
N THR A 590 13.94 28.25 -2.69
CA THR A 590 14.71 27.06 -3.09
C THR A 590 14.97 26.13 -1.91
N SER A 591 15.36 26.66 -0.74
CA SER A 591 15.64 25.86 0.45
C SER A 591 14.39 25.16 0.99
N TRP A 592 13.24 25.85 1.02
CA TRP A 592 11.98 25.27 1.49
C TRP A 592 11.45 24.22 0.52
N SER A 593 11.47 24.48 -0.79
CA SER A 593 11.11 23.49 -1.81
C SER A 593 11.99 22.25 -1.71
N SER A 594 13.31 22.42 -1.60
CA SER A 594 14.25 21.31 -1.44
C SER A 594 13.96 20.46 -0.20
N GLY A 595 13.60 21.09 0.92
CA GLY A 595 13.25 20.39 2.15
C GLY A 595 11.95 19.57 2.02
N ILE A 596 10.94 20.09 1.31
CA ILE A 596 9.70 19.37 1.04
C ILE A 596 9.94 18.20 0.08
N GLU A 597 10.71 18.40 -0.99
CA GLU A 597 11.07 17.35 -1.94
C GLU A 597 11.81 16.19 -1.26
N GLU A 598 12.77 16.50 -0.37
CA GLU A 598 13.49 15.50 0.42
C GLU A 598 12.58 14.79 1.42
N LEU A 599 11.64 15.50 2.06
CA LEU A 599 10.64 14.90 2.94
C LEU A 599 9.75 13.92 2.17
N MET A 600 9.23 14.33 1.01
CA MET A 600 8.40 13.46 0.17
C MET A 600 9.17 12.22 -0.25
N ALA A 601 10.44 12.37 -0.66
CA ALA A 601 11.30 11.25 -0.98
C ALA A 601 11.53 10.34 0.23
N TRP A 602 11.74 10.89 1.43
CA TRP A 602 11.92 10.11 2.66
C TRP A 602 10.67 9.32 3.04
N LEU A 603 9.48 9.94 2.96
CA LEU A 603 8.20 9.30 3.23
C LEU A 603 7.93 8.13 2.27
N GLY A 604 8.33 8.25 1.01
CA GLY A 604 8.24 7.14 0.06
C GLY A 604 6.83 6.88 -0.49
N TRP A 605 5.90 7.84 -0.34
CA TRP A 605 4.49 7.73 -0.76
C TRP A 605 4.31 7.99 -2.26
N ALA A 606 5.10 7.29 -3.07
CA ALA A 606 5.11 7.48 -4.53
C ALA A 606 3.74 7.20 -5.16
N ASP A 607 3.04 6.20 -4.64
CA ASP A 607 1.70 5.75 -5.01
C ASP A 607 0.63 6.83 -4.78
N GLU A 608 0.71 7.57 -3.67
CA GLU A 608 -0.21 8.68 -3.36
C GLU A 608 -0.05 9.87 -4.31
N SER A 609 1.18 10.08 -4.81
CA SER A 609 1.48 11.13 -5.80
C SER A 609 1.28 10.69 -7.25
N THR A 610 0.92 9.42 -7.47
CA THR A 610 0.76 8.82 -8.81
C THR A 610 -0.72 8.55 -9.09
N GLY A 611 -1.15 8.84 -10.33
CA GLY A 611 -2.53 8.66 -10.79
C GLY A 611 -2.71 9.24 -12.18
N CYS A 612 -3.87 8.99 -12.77
CA CYS A 612 -4.19 9.48 -14.11
C CYS A 612 -4.25 11.01 -14.12
N SER A 613 -3.67 11.62 -15.17
CA SER A 613 -3.62 13.07 -15.34
C SER A 613 -4.99 13.69 -15.57
N GLU A 614 -5.92 12.92 -16.12
CA GLU A 614 -7.29 13.30 -16.40
C GLU A 614 -8.28 12.37 -15.68
N VAL A 615 -9.50 12.85 -15.49
CA VAL A 615 -10.60 12.01 -15.00
C VAL A 615 -11.07 11.13 -16.15
N CYS A 616 -10.92 9.82 -15.99
CA CYS A 616 -11.29 8.86 -17.02
C CYS A 616 -12.79 8.92 -17.36
N ALA A 617 -13.13 8.65 -18.62
CA ALA A 617 -14.53 8.55 -19.05
C ALA A 617 -15.26 7.37 -18.37
N TRP A 618 -16.60 7.35 -18.41
CA TRP A 618 -17.42 6.29 -17.78
C TRP A 618 -17.11 4.86 -18.26
N ASN A 619 -16.59 4.73 -19.47
CA ASN A 619 -16.17 3.46 -20.07
C ASN A 619 -14.66 3.20 -19.96
N GLU A 620 -13.94 4.08 -19.27
CA GLU A 620 -12.50 4.01 -19.04
C GLU A 620 -12.18 3.84 -17.57
N ARG A 621 -10.99 3.32 -17.28
CA ARG A 621 -10.44 3.25 -15.93
C ARG A 621 -8.97 3.63 -15.92
N CYS A 622 -8.52 4.16 -14.80
CA CYS A 622 -7.12 4.48 -14.61
C CYS A 622 -6.31 3.19 -14.52
N TYR A 623 -5.42 2.96 -15.47
CA TYR A 623 -4.67 1.73 -15.59
C TYR A 623 -3.26 1.86 -15.07
N ILE A 624 -2.87 0.87 -14.27
CA ILE A 624 -1.49 0.55 -13.92
C ILE A 624 -1.21 -0.90 -14.34
N PRO A 625 -0.01 -1.21 -14.86
CA PRO A 625 0.40 -2.59 -15.12
C PRO A 625 0.38 -3.42 -13.83
N MET A 626 -0.34 -4.54 -13.84
CA MET A 626 -0.49 -5.45 -12.69
C MET A 626 -0.58 -6.92 -13.12
N TRP A 627 -0.09 -7.84 -12.31
CA TRP A 627 -0.13 -9.27 -12.61
C TRP A 627 -1.55 -9.85 -12.45
N PRO A 628 -2.04 -10.75 -13.33
CA PRO A 628 -1.41 -11.30 -14.54
C PRO A 628 -1.80 -10.57 -15.83
N LEU A 629 -2.38 -9.39 -15.71
CA LEU A 629 -2.91 -8.60 -16.83
C LEU A 629 -1.82 -7.90 -17.65
N ILE A 630 -0.55 -8.05 -17.26
CA ILE A 630 0.57 -7.51 -17.99
C ILE A 630 0.82 -8.29 -19.29
N GLN A 631 1.13 -7.58 -20.36
CA GLN A 631 1.35 -8.15 -21.68
C GLN A 631 2.64 -9.00 -21.72
N LEU A 632 2.60 -10.25 -22.21
CA LEU A 632 3.82 -11.02 -22.49
C LEU A 632 4.54 -10.40 -23.69
N GLY A 633 5.34 -9.37 -23.43
CA GLY A 633 6.24 -8.78 -24.42
C GLY A 633 7.37 -9.75 -24.73
N GLY A 634 7.39 -10.29 -25.94
CA GLY A 634 8.56 -10.97 -26.51
C GLY A 634 9.70 -9.96 -26.73
N GLY A 635 10.42 -9.63 -25.67
CA GLY A 635 11.54 -8.69 -25.73
C GLY A 635 12.55 -8.97 -24.62
N ARG A 636 13.82 -9.16 -25.01
CA ARG A 636 14.93 -9.19 -24.04
C ARG A 636 15.06 -7.80 -23.39
N PRO A 637 15.42 -7.70 -22.10
CA PRO A 637 15.65 -6.43 -21.44
C PRO A 637 16.70 -5.61 -22.18
N ARG A 638 16.36 -4.41 -22.62
CA ARG A 638 17.34 -3.33 -22.76
C ARG A 638 17.37 -2.60 -21.43
N ARG A 639 18.50 -2.73 -20.71
CA ARG A 639 18.87 -1.75 -19.69
C ARG A 639 18.82 -0.35 -20.33
N PRO A 640 18.40 0.70 -19.60
CA PRO A 640 18.76 2.06 -19.98
C PRO A 640 20.29 2.13 -20.13
N PRO A 641 20.85 2.96 -21.02
CA PRO A 641 22.30 3.11 -21.13
C PRO A 641 22.85 3.79 -19.86
N GLY A 642 23.08 3.00 -18.82
CA GLY A 642 23.79 3.38 -17.62
C GLY A 642 25.28 3.16 -17.85
N ASN A 643 25.98 4.24 -18.12
CA ASN A 643 27.44 4.28 -18.13
C ASN A 643 27.91 4.19 -16.66
N GLY A 644 28.27 2.99 -16.20
CA GLY A 644 28.71 2.78 -14.82
C GLY A 644 29.01 1.32 -14.52
N THR A 645 30.30 0.99 -14.49
CA THR A 645 30.87 -0.31 -14.17
C THR A 645 30.57 -0.73 -12.74
N TYR A 646 29.90 -1.87 -12.55
CA TYR A 646 29.89 -2.59 -11.28
C TYR A 646 31.09 -3.56 -11.23
N PRO A 647 31.88 -3.57 -10.14
CA PRO A 647 32.87 -4.61 -9.90
C PRO A 647 32.24 -5.83 -9.22
N HIS A 648 32.40 -7.01 -9.82
CA HIS A 648 32.12 -8.30 -9.17
C HIS A 648 33.19 -8.61 -8.11
N PRO A 649 32.87 -9.28 -6.98
CA PRO A 649 33.87 -9.92 -6.13
C PRO A 649 34.34 -11.27 -6.73
N PRO A 650 35.58 -11.75 -6.43
CA PRO A 650 36.28 -12.77 -7.21
C PRO A 650 36.32 -14.19 -6.61
N GLY A 651 36.50 -15.21 -7.48
CA GLY A 651 37.00 -16.57 -7.19
C GLY A 651 35.88 -17.62 -7.07
N ASP A 652 35.89 -18.81 -7.71
CA ASP A 652 37.04 -19.67 -8.03
C ASP A 652 36.90 -20.48 -9.34
N PHE A 653 38.08 -20.70 -9.94
CA PHE A 653 38.40 -21.48 -11.14
C PHE A 653 38.16 -23.00 -10.99
N TYR A 654 37.83 -23.71 -12.07
CA TYR A 654 38.64 -24.81 -12.68
C TYR A 654 38.02 -25.24 -14.04
N PRO A 655 38.82 -25.65 -15.04
CA PRO A 655 38.41 -25.78 -16.44
C PRO A 655 38.05 -27.24 -16.83
N PRO A 656 37.25 -27.47 -17.90
CA PRO A 656 37.02 -28.81 -18.42
C PRO A 656 38.13 -29.25 -19.41
N PRO A 657 38.47 -30.56 -19.45
CA PRO A 657 39.52 -31.08 -20.32
C PRO A 657 39.05 -31.36 -21.76
N TYR A 658 39.98 -31.10 -22.66
CA TYR A 658 40.10 -31.51 -24.06
C TYR A 658 39.40 -32.83 -24.46
N ARG A 659 38.74 -32.83 -25.63
CA ARG A 659 38.89 -33.85 -26.71
C ARG A 659 38.13 -33.45 -28.01
N PRO A 660 38.44 -34.04 -29.18
CA PRO A 660 38.99 -33.28 -30.31
C PRO A 660 38.20 -33.44 -31.62
N GLY A 661 38.46 -32.51 -32.55
CA GLY A 661 38.51 -32.80 -33.99
C GLY A 661 37.18 -32.91 -34.74
N GLY A 662 36.89 -31.88 -35.53
CA GLY A 662 35.86 -31.92 -36.57
C GLY A 662 35.77 -30.60 -37.32
N ASN A 663 36.59 -30.45 -38.37
CA ASN A 663 36.55 -29.33 -39.30
C ASN A 663 35.17 -29.25 -39.97
N HIS A 664 34.43 -28.15 -39.80
CA HIS A 664 33.63 -27.56 -40.86
C HIS A 664 33.52 -26.03 -40.67
N THR A 665 33.90 -25.34 -41.74
CA THR A 665 33.90 -23.90 -41.96
C THR A 665 32.47 -23.35 -42.08
N GLY A 666 32.15 -22.31 -41.32
CA GLY A 666 30.92 -21.53 -41.45
C GLY A 666 30.81 -20.49 -40.34
N ASP A 667 31.00 -19.21 -40.68
CA ASP A 667 30.88 -18.07 -39.76
C ASP A 667 29.45 -17.91 -39.21
N GLY A 668 29.31 -18.04 -37.89
CA GLY A 668 28.11 -17.70 -37.14
C GLY A 668 28.31 -17.98 -35.64
N PRO A 669 27.89 -17.08 -34.72
CA PRO A 669 27.91 -17.39 -33.29
C PRO A 669 26.91 -18.52 -32.97
N PRO A 670 27.24 -19.45 -32.07
CA PRO A 670 26.37 -20.57 -31.73
C PRO A 670 25.10 -20.08 -30.99
N PRO A 671 23.99 -20.83 -31.04
CA PRO A 671 22.81 -20.50 -30.25
C PRO A 671 23.13 -20.62 -28.74
N PRO A 672 22.64 -19.69 -27.90
CA PRO A 672 22.81 -19.80 -26.45
C PRO A 672 21.96 -20.95 -25.87
N PRO A 673 22.34 -21.50 -24.70
CA PRO A 673 21.68 -22.67 -24.10
C PRO A 673 20.25 -22.34 -23.64
N PRO A 674 19.31 -23.30 -23.66
CA PRO A 674 17.97 -23.10 -23.14
C PRO A 674 17.99 -23.29 -21.62
N GLY A 675 17.88 -22.19 -20.86
CA GLY A 675 17.85 -22.29 -19.40
C GLY A 675 17.76 -20.99 -18.61
N GLY A 676 17.38 -19.86 -19.23
CA GLY A 676 17.11 -18.63 -18.50
C GLY A 676 15.69 -18.64 -17.92
N ARG A 677 15.56 -18.31 -16.62
CA ARG A 677 14.27 -17.96 -16.00
C ARG A 677 13.58 -16.86 -16.85
N PRO A 678 12.26 -16.89 -17.07
CA PRO A 678 11.58 -15.77 -17.72
C PRO A 678 11.73 -14.52 -16.84
N SER A 679 12.46 -13.52 -17.33
CA SER A 679 12.47 -12.19 -16.74
C SER A 679 11.33 -11.40 -17.37
N PHE A 680 10.32 -11.06 -16.57
CA PHE A 680 9.27 -10.12 -16.94
C PHE A 680 9.82 -8.70 -16.84
N SER A 681 10.63 -8.30 -17.83
CA SER A 681 11.12 -6.93 -17.91
C SER A 681 10.10 -6.07 -18.65
N PHE A 682 9.28 -5.33 -17.90
CA PHE A 682 8.51 -4.21 -18.42
C PHE A 682 9.33 -2.92 -18.40
N GLY A 683 8.92 -1.95 -19.22
CA GLY A 683 9.30 -0.57 -18.99
C GLY A 683 8.60 -0.10 -17.72
N GLU A 684 9.31 -0.07 -16.60
CA GLU A 684 8.82 0.46 -15.32
C GLU A 684 8.20 1.87 -15.46
N ALA A 685 8.56 2.60 -16.52
CA ALA A 685 7.97 3.89 -16.90
C ALA A 685 6.43 3.89 -16.93
N ASP A 686 5.79 2.86 -17.52
CA ASP A 686 4.32 2.82 -17.66
C ASP A 686 3.60 2.67 -16.32
N LEU A 687 4.26 2.11 -15.30
CA LEU A 687 3.74 2.03 -13.95
C LEU A 687 3.61 3.42 -13.33
N TRP A 688 4.59 4.29 -13.58
CA TRP A 688 4.68 5.62 -13.02
C TRP A 688 3.96 6.70 -13.83
N GLU A 689 3.37 6.32 -14.97
CA GLU A 689 2.58 7.19 -15.85
C GLU A 689 1.22 6.54 -16.18
N PRO A 690 0.31 6.42 -15.19
CA PRO A 690 -1.00 5.80 -15.40
C PRO A 690 -1.82 6.55 -16.45
N LYS A 691 -2.61 5.81 -17.22
CA LYS A 691 -3.45 6.35 -18.30
C LYS A 691 -4.86 5.79 -18.25
N CYS A 692 -5.82 6.56 -18.74
CA CYS A 692 -7.19 6.10 -18.90
C CYS A 692 -7.27 5.11 -20.08
N ILE A 693 -7.78 3.90 -19.81
CA ILE A 693 -7.98 2.87 -20.82
C ILE A 693 -9.40 2.32 -20.77
N ASN A 694 -9.91 1.81 -21.88
CA ASN A 694 -11.19 1.09 -21.94
C ASN A 694 -10.96 -0.40 -22.29
N ALA A 695 -12.06 -1.17 -22.37
CA ALA A 695 -12.03 -2.60 -22.67
C ALA A 695 -11.24 -2.97 -23.95
N SER A 696 -11.20 -2.07 -24.95
CA SER A 696 -10.49 -2.35 -26.20
C SER A 696 -8.96 -2.39 -26.07
N TYR A 697 -8.42 -1.82 -24.98
CA TYR A 697 -6.99 -1.82 -24.71
C TYR A 697 -6.40 -3.24 -24.63
N PHE A 698 -7.16 -4.15 -24.03
CA PHE A 698 -6.76 -5.56 -23.90
C PHE A 698 -7.11 -6.39 -25.13
N THR A 699 -8.01 -5.93 -26.01
CA THR A 699 -8.40 -6.68 -27.21
C THR A 699 -7.56 -6.33 -28.43
N ASN A 700 -7.09 -5.08 -28.54
CA ASN A 700 -6.36 -4.55 -29.70
C ASN A 700 -4.84 -4.75 -29.63
N GLY A 701 -4.31 -5.15 -28.47
CA GLY A 701 -2.87 -5.34 -28.25
C GLY A 701 -2.32 -6.72 -28.66
N TRP A 702 -3.17 -7.67 -29.04
CA TRP A 702 -2.80 -9.09 -29.14
C TRP A 702 -3.27 -9.78 -30.41
#